data_AF-A0A9D5HRZ1-F1
#
_entry.id   AF-A0A9D5HRZ1-F1
#
_cell.length_a   1.000
_cell.length_b   1.000
_cell.length_c   1.000
_cell.angle_alpha   90.00
_cell.angle_beta   90.00
_cell.angle_gamma   90.00
#
_symmetry.space_group_name_H-M   'P 1'
#
loop_
_entity.id
_entity.type
_entity.pdbx_description
1 polymer ?
#
loop_
_entity_poly.entity_id
_entity_poly.type
_entity_poly.pdbx_seq_one_letter_code
_entity_poly.pdbx_strand_id
1 'polypeptide(L)'
;MASEEEGGSLFEGMVLFAPSDLFPPSEIPPPHAAAPLPPEPTPPPSSPIPPVSQPLDEDLFSNLTLLSAPPSVSSSSDDPPPVIPSPSRQISRKKKRAVRVGYARDDEAPAPTSTPTPRPLNSSHSGDHRDDVISSAVPPEDKVEDQDAVSDIHPVEGQVSATEDAPPKEKDEYASVEEKLDLIKAQVSKKLDRLREMAASMSVQRKQLGRRRREAAEGVNSVFQRYKELEKELEEACEAEDFERAERLSESLAAAEMEKDALLTALKDAEADCDAVDVKMQELLDLQIEAEEEGLTLLEQFAKDAAYTSELIFKKAEEISVERTKEWQSSMEILEGKMLEAEIESHVINEAHHRLESSIEHLVEDDRQEKEMLQRKQETLAKELAELLAMVRMKEAEIADNNSKIQEVERRISNVVTEFCGTQSNIDNQFDDLQSSILKLESERGSLSIKKMEIDESVSKAEEKCSKLNKLASDSADEAKKFKNLVDLKKSFASSILKSREEKIRLAKTEEKILEHIQTLRQQNSSARNSLQELSATRAGVQQDLTSLKQRISFIDKRGPELEAEKKVAAAARNFKEAGRIAAEAKALNLERESLLDKRDKAITHLEMLEAEIKDTIDKMQESEELIICKEKEAAIAACQRLRLVAAAAMAERSAALELGDIEEGNILLQEAETADSKASELQKAHDLETEEHGKPFDPFISIALITNLSGQRLSEMISSFNLLLLEGPNYS
;
A
#
# COMPACT_ATOMS: atom_id res chain seq x y z
N MET A 1 23.82 39.32 -37.02
CA MET A 1 24.08 40.76 -37.21
C MET A 1 22.93 41.47 -36.52
N ALA A 2 23.13 42.16 -35.38
CA ALA A 2 24.04 43.31 -35.14
C ALA A 2 23.40 44.62 -35.63
N SER A 3 23.24 45.69 -34.83
CA SER A 3 23.50 45.88 -33.38
C SER A 3 22.78 47.14 -32.85
N GLU A 4 22.92 47.45 -31.55
CA GLU A 4 22.75 48.78 -30.92
C GLU A 4 21.31 49.38 -30.91
N GLU A 5 20.94 50.39 -30.11
CA GLU A 5 21.70 51.39 -29.32
C GLU A 5 21.43 51.31 -27.79
N GLU A 6 21.65 52.38 -27.00
CA GLU A 6 21.89 52.32 -25.54
C GLU A 6 21.11 53.35 -24.68
N GLY A 7 20.76 53.00 -23.42
CA GLY A 7 20.42 53.94 -22.34
C GLY A 7 19.39 53.41 -21.32
N GLY A 8 19.55 53.54 -19.99
CA GLY A 8 20.63 54.18 -19.21
C GLY A 8 20.60 53.79 -17.71
N SER A 9 21.62 54.20 -16.96
CA SER A 9 21.97 53.66 -15.63
C SER A 9 21.47 54.47 -14.41
N LEU A 10 21.25 53.79 -13.28
CA LEU A 10 21.35 54.35 -11.93
C LEU A 10 21.78 53.25 -10.92
N PHE A 11 22.40 53.66 -9.80
CA PHE A 11 23.00 52.83 -8.74
C PHE A 11 24.32 52.12 -9.10
N GLU A 12 25.41 52.89 -8.99
CA GLU A 12 26.78 52.38 -8.89
C GLU A 12 27.38 52.75 -7.52
N GLY A 13 28.18 51.85 -6.94
CA GLY A 13 29.14 52.17 -5.88
C GLY A 13 28.89 51.53 -4.51
N MET A 14 29.64 50.46 -4.20
CA MET A 14 30.52 50.34 -3.02
C MET A 14 31.26 48.98 -3.03
N VAL A 15 32.56 48.97 -2.73
CA VAL A 15 33.45 47.79 -2.74
C VAL A 15 34.52 47.93 -1.63
N LEU A 16 35.16 46.81 -1.24
CA LEU A 16 36.21 46.63 -0.22
C LEU A 16 35.67 46.55 1.23
N PHE A 17 36.19 45.70 2.13
CA PHE A 17 37.51 45.05 2.18
C PHE A 17 37.50 43.54 2.58
N ALA A 18 38.57 42.85 2.19
CA ALA A 18 39.24 41.71 2.85
C ALA A 18 40.77 41.89 2.58
N PRO A 19 41.76 41.30 3.31
CA PRO A 19 41.90 39.83 3.44
C PRO A 19 42.66 39.24 4.68
N SER A 20 42.70 37.90 4.73
CA SER A 20 43.75 36.98 5.22
C SER A 20 44.14 36.77 6.71
N ASP A 21 43.80 35.56 7.18
CA ASP A 21 44.70 34.41 7.54
C ASP A 21 45.91 34.57 8.50
N LEU A 22 46.03 33.62 9.47
CA LEU A 22 47.21 32.75 9.70
C LEU A 22 46.98 31.71 10.85
N PHE A 23 47.51 30.49 10.70
CA PHE A 23 47.55 29.32 11.63
C PHE A 23 49.03 28.84 11.80
N PRO A 24 49.47 27.71 12.44
CA PRO A 24 48.79 26.58 13.14
C PRO A 24 49.36 26.24 14.59
N PRO A 25 49.85 25.03 14.99
CA PRO A 25 49.11 24.11 15.91
C PRO A 25 49.90 23.50 17.13
N SER A 26 49.24 22.73 18.03
CA SER A 26 49.55 21.30 18.40
C SER A 26 48.91 20.74 19.70
N GLU A 27 48.26 19.56 19.57
CA GLU A 27 48.33 18.34 20.44
C GLU A 27 47.85 18.29 21.93
N ILE A 28 47.93 17.08 22.53
CA ILE A 28 47.14 16.49 23.65
C ILE A 28 47.99 15.40 24.40
N PRO A 29 47.55 14.58 25.41
CA PRO A 29 46.33 14.58 26.26
C PRO A 29 46.51 14.55 27.84
N PRO A 30 46.28 13.47 28.65
CA PRO A 30 45.31 13.43 29.78
C PRO A 30 45.99 13.07 31.16
N PRO A 31 45.37 12.51 32.26
CA PRO A 31 43.98 12.04 32.53
C PRO A 31 43.41 12.32 33.97
N HIS A 32 42.45 11.48 34.42
CA HIS A 32 41.83 11.29 35.76
C HIS A 32 40.57 12.13 36.14
N ALA A 33 39.58 11.61 36.90
CA ALA A 33 38.67 10.46 36.69
C ALA A 33 37.80 10.18 37.95
N ALA A 34 36.47 10.36 37.90
CA ALA A 34 35.47 9.79 38.83
C ALA A 34 34.02 10.03 38.34
N ALA A 35 33.03 9.26 38.84
CA ALA A 35 31.57 9.33 38.57
C ALA A 35 30.82 8.74 39.81
N PRO A 36 29.49 8.41 39.84
CA PRO A 36 28.38 8.57 38.87
C PRO A 36 26.95 8.93 39.45
N LEU A 37 25.92 8.91 38.58
CA LEU A 37 24.45 8.67 38.78
C LEU A 37 23.39 9.82 39.06
N PRO A 38 22.13 9.68 38.55
CA PRO A 38 20.93 10.57 38.75
C PRO A 38 19.79 9.86 39.58
N PRO A 39 18.43 10.08 39.49
CA PRO A 39 17.56 11.10 38.80
C PRO A 39 16.31 11.66 39.59
N GLU A 40 15.58 12.64 38.99
CA GLU A 40 14.09 12.92 39.05
C GLU A 40 13.35 13.17 40.41
N PRO A 41 12.02 13.55 40.47
CA PRO A 41 11.05 14.13 39.51
C PRO A 41 10.25 15.40 40.05
N THR A 42 9.11 15.74 39.43
CA THR A 42 8.05 16.70 39.88
C THR A 42 6.71 15.95 40.22
N PRO A 43 5.51 16.54 40.52
CA PRO A 43 5.08 17.93 40.79
C PRO A 43 4.35 18.20 42.18
N PRO A 44 3.03 18.51 42.35
CA PRO A 44 2.52 19.73 43.03
C PRO A 44 1.56 19.41 44.23
N PRO A 45 0.49 20.17 44.62
CA PRO A 45 0.11 21.62 44.55
C PRO A 45 -0.37 22.24 45.91
N SER A 46 -0.54 23.58 46.03
CA SER A 46 -1.58 24.24 46.89
C SER A 46 -1.62 25.78 46.84
N SER A 47 -2.81 26.39 47.03
CA SER A 47 -3.09 27.83 47.28
C SER A 47 -3.42 28.08 48.79
N PRO A 48 -3.85 29.27 49.32
CA PRO A 48 -4.11 30.59 48.71
C PRO A 48 -3.72 31.88 49.55
N ILE A 49 -3.65 33.07 48.90
CA ILE A 49 -4.29 34.41 49.21
C ILE A 49 -4.43 34.89 50.69
N PRO A 50 -4.23 36.19 51.08
CA PRO A 50 -3.50 37.37 50.54
C PRO A 50 -2.76 38.19 51.70
N PRO A 51 -2.67 39.56 51.82
CA PRO A 51 -2.83 40.73 50.89
C PRO A 51 -1.77 41.90 51.02
N VAL A 52 -2.03 43.00 50.26
CA VAL A 52 -1.63 44.44 50.40
C VAL A 52 -0.31 44.99 49.80
N SER A 53 -0.41 46.21 49.22
CA SER A 53 0.63 47.22 48.87
C SER A 53 1.33 47.07 47.49
N GLN A 54 0.83 47.62 46.37
CA GLN A 54 0.74 49.02 45.84
C GLN A 54 1.99 49.57 45.09
N PRO A 55 1.86 50.16 43.87
CA PRO A 55 2.98 50.56 43.00
C PRO A 55 3.07 52.07 42.64
N LEU A 56 4.10 52.42 41.86
CA LEU A 56 4.33 53.62 41.02
C LEU A 56 5.27 53.18 39.86
N ASP A 57 5.35 53.80 38.68
CA ASP A 57 4.39 54.54 37.83
C ASP A 57 5.09 54.70 36.43
N GLU A 58 4.56 55.56 35.55
CA GLU A 58 5.15 56.04 34.27
C GLU A 58 5.02 55.10 33.05
N ASP A 59 4.02 55.35 32.21
CA ASP A 59 4.20 55.39 30.76
C ASP A 59 3.27 56.45 30.13
N LEU A 60 3.70 57.14 29.07
CA LEU A 60 3.12 58.42 28.65
C LEU A 60 2.14 58.33 27.46
N PHE A 61 1.34 59.40 27.32
CA PHE A 61 0.45 59.76 26.19
C PHE A 61 -0.88 59.00 26.03
N SER A 62 -1.97 59.59 26.57
CA SER A 62 -3.10 60.04 25.73
C SER A 62 -4.01 61.04 26.46
N ASN A 63 -4.74 61.85 25.69
CA ASN A 63 -5.29 63.14 26.11
C ASN A 63 -6.64 63.11 26.86
N LEU A 64 -6.92 64.26 27.51
CA LEU A 64 -8.20 64.89 27.87
C LEU A 64 -9.50 64.11 27.51
N THR A 65 -10.52 64.04 28.39
CA THR A 65 -11.29 65.22 28.83
C THR A 65 -12.07 64.99 30.15
N LEU A 66 -12.38 66.10 30.83
CA LEU A 66 -13.12 66.29 32.09
C LEU A 66 -14.42 65.46 32.28
N LEU A 67 -14.65 65.02 33.53
CA LEU A 67 -15.80 65.50 34.34
C LEU A 67 -15.62 65.21 35.85
N SER A 68 -16.16 66.09 36.70
CA SER A 68 -15.96 66.04 38.16
C SER A 68 -16.98 65.18 38.89
N ALA A 69 -16.54 64.51 39.96
CA ALA A 69 -17.43 63.96 40.98
C ALA A 69 -18.05 65.07 41.86
N PRO A 70 -19.22 64.83 42.49
CA PRO A 70 -19.80 65.71 43.50
C PRO A 70 -19.31 65.36 44.93
N PRO A 71 -18.89 66.33 45.76
CA PRO A 71 -18.85 66.17 47.21
C PRO A 71 -20.26 66.33 47.82
N SER A 72 -20.46 65.82 49.03
CA SER A 72 -21.75 65.90 49.72
C SER A 72 -21.60 66.38 51.17
N VAL A 73 -22.63 67.08 51.66
CA VAL A 73 -22.95 67.43 53.07
C VAL A 73 -21.89 68.24 53.88
N SER A 74 -22.25 69.13 54.82
CA SER A 74 -23.57 69.69 55.21
C SER A 74 -23.45 70.91 56.16
N SER A 75 -24.59 71.60 56.33
CA SER A 75 -24.99 72.46 57.47
C SER A 75 -24.65 73.96 57.35
N SER A 76 -25.52 74.90 57.76
CA SER A 76 -26.85 74.78 58.40
C SER A 76 -27.82 75.94 58.03
N SER A 77 -29.13 75.72 58.23
CA SER A 77 -30.20 76.71 58.58
C SER A 77 -30.43 77.97 57.70
N ASP A 78 -31.66 78.40 57.39
CA ASP A 78 -33.01 77.86 57.62
C ASP A 78 -34.03 78.47 56.61
N ASP A 79 -35.22 77.85 56.55
CA ASP A 79 -36.43 78.16 55.74
C ASP A 79 -37.18 79.45 56.21
N PRO A 80 -38.34 79.91 55.65
CA PRO A 80 -39.08 79.57 54.41
C PRO A 80 -39.65 80.84 53.67
N PRO A 81 -40.87 80.88 53.05
CA PRO A 81 -41.43 80.30 51.80
C PRO A 81 -41.75 81.46 50.76
N PRO A 82 -42.74 81.48 49.80
CA PRO A 82 -43.79 80.50 49.41
C PRO A 82 -44.29 80.36 47.92
N VAL A 83 -44.82 79.16 47.57
CA VAL A 83 -46.14 78.89 46.91
C VAL A 83 -46.38 78.97 45.35
N ILE A 84 -47.47 78.28 44.92
CA ILE A 84 -48.23 78.16 43.63
C ILE A 84 -47.74 77.21 42.49
N PRO A 85 -48.64 76.65 41.62
CA PRO A 85 -48.52 75.26 41.10
C PRO A 85 -48.87 75.02 39.59
N SER A 86 -49.26 73.79 39.25
CA SER A 86 -49.59 73.24 37.90
C SER A 86 -50.86 73.80 37.20
N PRO A 87 -50.96 73.63 35.86
CA PRO A 87 -52.22 73.27 35.17
C PRO A 87 -52.13 71.91 34.42
N SER A 88 -53.06 71.57 33.49
CA SER A 88 -53.25 70.15 33.04
C SER A 88 -53.96 69.89 31.68
N ARG A 89 -53.66 68.74 31.03
CA ARG A 89 -54.48 68.00 29.99
C ARG A 89 -54.58 68.70 28.59
N GLN A 90 -55.28 68.27 27.51
CA GLN A 90 -56.34 67.24 27.33
C GLN A 90 -56.60 66.72 25.86
N ILE A 91 -56.59 65.37 25.67
CA ILE A 91 -57.41 64.46 24.81
C ILE A 91 -58.21 64.94 23.52
N SER A 92 -58.12 64.14 22.42
CA SER A 92 -59.23 63.55 21.58
C SER A 92 -59.63 64.01 20.13
N ARG A 93 -59.69 63.01 19.21
CA ARG A 93 -60.75 62.67 18.18
C ARG A 93 -60.84 63.31 16.74
N LYS A 94 -60.41 62.51 15.73
CA LYS A 94 -61.25 61.79 14.71
C LYS A 94 -62.07 62.57 13.62
N LYS A 95 -61.69 62.52 12.30
CA LYS A 95 -62.52 62.13 11.09
C LYS A 95 -62.06 62.62 9.67
N LYS A 96 -62.10 61.67 8.70
CA LYS A 96 -62.60 61.73 7.27
C LYS A 96 -61.97 62.60 6.14
N ARG A 97 -61.76 61.91 4.99
CA ARG A 97 -61.87 62.34 3.54
C ARG A 97 -60.92 63.48 3.07
N ALA A 98 -60.67 63.71 1.77
CA ALA A 98 -60.62 62.93 0.51
C ALA A 98 -60.05 63.89 -0.58
N VAL A 99 -59.41 63.47 -1.69
CA VAL A 99 -59.99 63.05 -3.00
C VAL A 99 -58.81 62.77 -3.97
N ARG A 100 -59.00 61.93 -5.01
CA ARG A 100 -58.03 61.73 -6.12
C ARG A 100 -58.23 62.73 -7.27
N VAL A 101 -57.15 63.39 -7.74
CA VAL A 101 -56.81 63.76 -9.14
C VAL A 101 -55.28 63.99 -9.17
N GLY A 102 -54.46 63.64 -10.17
CA GLY A 102 -54.66 62.79 -11.35
C GLY A 102 -53.89 63.29 -12.59
N TYR A 103 -53.06 62.43 -13.23
CA TYR A 103 -52.41 62.59 -14.56
C TYR A 103 -51.39 63.76 -14.72
N ALA A 104 -50.43 63.79 -15.67
CA ALA A 104 -49.65 62.78 -16.41
C ALA A 104 -48.59 63.50 -17.31
N ARG A 105 -47.78 62.73 -18.05
CA ARG A 105 -46.96 63.14 -19.23
C ARG A 105 -45.64 63.90 -18.98
N ASP A 106 -44.69 63.99 -19.91
CA ASP A 106 -44.13 63.11 -20.99
C ASP A 106 -42.85 63.84 -21.52
N ASP A 107 -41.82 63.11 -21.97
CA ASP A 107 -40.69 63.53 -22.86
C ASP A 107 -39.79 64.74 -22.39
N GLU A 108 -38.60 65.08 -22.94
CA GLU A 108 -37.88 64.72 -24.19
C GLU A 108 -36.32 64.86 -23.99
N ALA A 109 -35.48 64.54 -24.99
CA ALA A 109 -33.99 64.55 -24.94
C ALA A 109 -33.33 65.83 -25.55
N PRO A 110 -31.98 65.97 -25.64
CA PRO A 110 -31.22 65.39 -26.78
C PRO A 110 -29.72 65.01 -26.52
N ALA A 111 -29.01 64.53 -27.57
CA ALA A 111 -27.58 64.16 -27.60
C ALA A 111 -26.68 65.22 -28.31
N PRO A 112 -25.36 64.98 -28.58
CA PRO A 112 -24.98 64.62 -29.98
C PRO A 112 -23.63 63.84 -30.24
N THR A 113 -23.62 62.98 -31.29
CA THR A 113 -22.55 62.68 -32.32
C THR A 113 -21.07 62.38 -31.93
N SER A 114 -20.28 61.49 -32.59
CA SER A 114 -20.07 61.30 -34.05
C SER A 114 -19.45 59.93 -34.50
N THR A 115 -19.54 59.65 -35.81
CA THR A 115 -19.01 58.58 -36.73
C THR A 115 -17.49 58.28 -36.73
N PRO A 116 -16.92 57.25 -37.45
CA PRO A 116 -17.44 56.46 -38.61
C PRO A 116 -17.18 54.92 -38.68
N THR A 117 -17.65 54.30 -39.78
CA THR A 117 -17.63 52.86 -40.16
C THR A 117 -16.36 52.41 -40.96
N PRO A 118 -16.09 51.09 -41.18
CA PRO A 118 -16.68 50.35 -42.33
C PRO A 118 -17.03 48.85 -42.08
N ARG A 119 -17.65 48.21 -43.10
CA ARG A 119 -18.07 46.79 -43.21
C ARG A 119 -17.25 46.09 -44.33
N PRO A 120 -17.18 44.73 -44.45
CA PRO A 120 -18.27 43.96 -45.08
C PRO A 120 -18.48 42.48 -44.59
N LEU A 121 -19.70 41.96 -44.85
CA LEU A 121 -20.10 40.66 -45.49
C LEU A 121 -19.27 39.35 -45.25
N ASN A 122 -19.83 38.12 -45.23
CA ASN A 122 -21.11 37.64 -45.81
C ASN A 122 -21.59 36.27 -45.22
N SER A 123 -22.92 36.02 -45.27
CA SER A 123 -23.64 34.84 -45.86
C SER A 123 -23.16 33.37 -45.67
N SER A 124 -24.00 32.32 -45.53
CA SER A 124 -25.46 32.10 -45.29
C SER A 124 -25.76 30.58 -45.10
N HIS A 125 -27.02 30.22 -44.76
CA HIS A 125 -27.70 28.91 -44.96
C HIS A 125 -27.36 27.69 -44.06
N SER A 126 -28.21 26.65 -43.92
CA SER A 126 -29.63 26.58 -43.44
C SER A 126 -30.23 25.16 -43.62
N GLY A 127 -31.07 24.69 -42.66
CA GLY A 127 -31.94 23.51 -42.76
C GLY A 127 -31.35 22.19 -42.25
N ASP A 128 -32.11 21.11 -41.99
CA ASP A 128 -33.57 20.94 -41.85
C ASP A 128 -33.91 19.64 -41.07
N HIS A 129 -35.17 19.39 -40.70
CA HIS A 129 -35.66 18.22 -39.96
C HIS A 129 -35.66 16.88 -40.75
N ARG A 130 -35.62 15.73 -40.02
CA ARG A 130 -36.64 14.65 -40.09
C ARG A 130 -36.41 13.47 -39.12
N ASP A 131 -37.45 12.62 -39.00
CA ASP A 131 -37.68 11.58 -37.99
C ASP A 131 -37.50 10.12 -38.51
N ASP A 132 -37.19 9.17 -37.61
CA ASP A 132 -37.62 7.74 -37.56
C ASP A 132 -37.02 7.10 -36.26
N VAL A 133 -37.58 6.21 -35.39
CA VAL A 133 -38.85 5.45 -35.21
C VAL A 133 -38.71 3.90 -35.31
N ILE A 134 -39.57 3.17 -34.56
CA ILE A 134 -39.81 1.69 -34.47
C ILE A 134 -39.16 0.89 -33.30
N SER A 135 -40.02 0.04 -32.70
CA SER A 135 -39.99 -1.10 -31.74
C SER A 135 -38.71 -1.97 -31.58
N SER A 136 -38.59 -2.97 -30.66
CA SER A 136 -39.52 -3.88 -29.95
C SER A 136 -38.85 -4.39 -28.65
N ALA A 137 -39.46 -4.61 -27.47
CA ALA A 137 -40.61 -5.44 -27.04
C ALA A 137 -40.42 -6.97 -27.22
N VAL A 138 -40.42 -7.72 -26.09
CA VAL A 138 -40.36 -9.20 -25.96
C VAL A 138 -41.13 -9.64 -24.69
N PRO A 139 -42.05 -10.63 -24.76
CA PRO A 139 -42.74 -11.25 -23.61
C PRO A 139 -42.56 -12.82 -23.58
N PRO A 140 -43.30 -13.65 -22.80
CA PRO A 140 -42.81 -14.19 -21.51
C PRO A 140 -43.09 -15.71 -21.28
N GLU A 141 -43.38 -16.13 -20.03
CA GLU A 141 -43.85 -17.47 -19.53
C GLU A 141 -42.75 -18.54 -19.33
N ASP A 142 -42.73 -19.41 -18.30
CA ASP A 142 -43.55 -19.67 -17.08
C ASP A 142 -42.60 -19.76 -15.83
N LYS A 143 -42.96 -19.54 -14.54
CA LYS A 143 -43.95 -20.17 -13.61
C LYS A 143 -43.71 -21.68 -13.36
N VAL A 144 -43.88 -22.24 -12.15
CA VAL A 144 -45.12 -22.33 -11.33
C VAL A 144 -44.79 -22.59 -9.83
N GLU A 145 -45.51 -21.91 -8.92
CA GLU A 145 -46.05 -22.25 -7.55
C GLU A 145 -45.19 -23.03 -6.50
N ASP A 146 -45.41 -22.96 -5.18
CA ASP A 146 -46.44 -22.34 -4.30
C ASP A 146 -45.86 -21.12 -3.52
N GLN A 147 -46.58 -20.13 -2.95
CA GLN A 147 -47.82 -20.12 -2.14
C GLN A 147 -47.62 -20.80 -0.75
N ASP A 148 -48.18 -20.38 0.38
CA ASP A 148 -49.25 -19.44 0.73
C ASP A 148 -48.91 -18.85 2.16
N ALA A 149 -49.52 -17.82 2.78
CA ALA A 149 -50.76 -17.09 2.51
C ALA A 149 -50.81 -15.72 3.23
N VAL A 150 -51.50 -14.72 2.61
CA VAL A 150 -52.61 -13.90 3.17
C VAL A 150 -52.36 -13.07 4.46
N SER A 151 -52.72 -11.77 4.60
CA SER A 151 -53.37 -10.73 3.75
C SER A 151 -53.01 -9.34 4.33
N ASP A 152 -52.82 -8.23 3.60
CA ASP A 152 -53.53 -7.62 2.45
C ASP A 152 -54.76 -6.75 2.82
N ILE A 153 -54.61 -5.41 2.73
CA ILE A 153 -55.65 -4.40 2.41
C ILE A 153 -55.00 -3.16 1.73
N HIS A 154 -55.37 -2.90 0.47
CA HIS A 154 -55.35 -1.58 -0.21
C HIS A 154 -56.80 -1.01 -0.25
N PRO A 155 -57.14 0.23 -0.72
CA PRO A 155 -56.40 1.11 -1.64
C PRO A 155 -56.42 2.65 -1.37
N VAL A 156 -55.60 3.37 -2.16
CA VAL A 156 -55.81 4.71 -2.80
C VAL A 156 -56.76 5.74 -2.15
N GLU A 157 -56.21 6.89 -1.75
CA GLU A 157 -56.42 8.20 -2.41
C GLU A 157 -55.25 9.15 -2.11
N GLY A 158 -55.03 10.18 -2.94
CA GLY A 158 -53.81 11.00 -2.89
C GLY A 158 -54.06 12.46 -2.54
N GLN A 159 -53.07 13.12 -1.92
CA GLN A 159 -53.09 14.57 -1.74
C GLN A 159 -51.70 15.18 -1.90
N VAL A 160 -51.62 16.27 -2.69
CA VAL A 160 -50.41 17.08 -2.86
C VAL A 160 -50.28 18.02 -1.66
N SER A 161 -49.12 18.04 -1.01
CA SER A 161 -48.74 19.12 -0.09
C SER A 161 -47.26 19.42 -0.23
N ALA A 162 -46.94 20.63 -0.66
CA ALA A 162 -45.59 21.17 -0.60
C ALA A 162 -45.39 21.89 0.74
N THR A 163 -44.28 21.59 1.41
CA THR A 163 -43.65 22.36 2.49
C THR A 163 -42.17 22.01 2.36
N GLU A 164 -41.38 22.85 1.71
CA GLU A 164 -40.72 24.05 2.28
C GLU A 164 -39.47 23.69 3.08
N ASP A 165 -38.45 24.55 2.94
CA ASP A 165 -37.05 24.27 3.21
C ASP A 165 -36.72 23.66 4.57
N ALA A 166 -36.12 22.47 4.55
CA ALA A 166 -35.11 22.10 5.52
C ALA A 166 -33.73 22.31 4.87
N PRO A 167 -32.86 23.18 5.41
CA PRO A 167 -31.55 23.43 4.81
C PRO A 167 -30.71 22.14 4.84
N PRO A 168 -29.91 21.85 3.79
CA PRO A 168 -29.01 20.71 3.79
C PRO A 168 -27.99 20.91 4.92
N LYS A 169 -28.06 20.07 5.95
CA LYS A 169 -27.04 20.04 6.99
C LYS A 169 -25.76 19.48 6.37
N GLU A 170 -24.73 20.31 6.27
CA GLU A 170 -23.36 19.89 6.06
C GLU A 170 -22.95 18.95 7.21
N LYS A 171 -23.17 17.65 7.02
CA LYS A 171 -22.49 16.60 7.78
C LYS A 171 -21.13 16.39 7.15
N ASP A 172 -20.13 16.09 7.97
CA ASP A 172 -18.74 16.00 7.54
C ASP A 172 -18.51 15.01 6.39
N GLU A 173 -18.33 15.58 5.19
CA GLU A 173 -17.78 14.88 4.02
C GLU A 173 -16.38 14.31 4.33
N TYR A 174 -15.70 14.86 5.34
CA TYR A 174 -14.44 14.37 5.93
C TYR A 174 -14.60 13.04 6.66
N ALA A 175 -15.60 12.92 7.54
CA ALA A 175 -15.91 11.64 8.20
C ALA A 175 -16.19 10.58 7.13
N SER A 176 -16.89 10.94 6.04
CA SER A 176 -17.11 10.05 4.90
C SER A 176 -15.84 9.66 4.11
N VAL A 177 -14.71 10.37 4.24
CA VAL A 177 -13.42 9.96 3.62
C VAL A 177 -12.62 9.08 4.58
N GLU A 178 -12.63 9.39 5.87
CA GLU A 178 -12.00 8.56 6.91
C GLU A 178 -12.71 7.20 7.03
N GLU A 179 -14.05 7.18 7.04
CA GLU A 179 -14.90 5.98 6.96
C GLU A 179 -14.63 5.15 5.69
N LYS A 180 -14.27 5.76 4.56
CA LYS A 180 -13.91 5.02 3.33
C LYS A 180 -12.55 4.32 3.47
N LEU A 181 -11.56 4.97 4.09
CA LEU A 181 -10.26 4.34 4.35
C LEU A 181 -10.40 3.17 5.32
N ASP A 182 -11.16 3.35 6.40
CA ASP A 182 -11.43 2.30 7.38
C ASP A 182 -12.25 1.15 6.77
N LEU A 183 -13.19 1.44 5.86
CA LEU A 183 -13.93 0.41 5.11
C LEU A 183 -13.02 -0.39 4.17
N ILE A 184 -12.11 0.27 3.44
CA ILE A 184 -11.10 -0.41 2.59
C ILE A 184 -10.23 -1.31 3.45
N LYS A 185 -9.69 -0.78 4.57
CA LYS A 185 -8.84 -1.54 5.49
C LYS A 185 -9.59 -2.73 6.09
N ALA A 186 -10.82 -2.54 6.56
CA ALA A 186 -11.65 -3.61 7.09
C ALA A 186 -12.00 -4.68 6.03
N GLN A 187 -12.24 -4.30 4.77
CA GLN A 187 -12.44 -5.25 3.66
C GLN A 187 -11.19 -6.09 3.42
N VAL A 188 -10.02 -5.44 3.28
CA VAL A 188 -8.74 -6.11 3.02
C VAL A 188 -8.35 -7.02 4.17
N SER A 189 -8.32 -6.54 5.42
CA SER A 189 -8.04 -7.35 6.60
C SER A 189 -8.97 -8.57 6.69
N LYS A 190 -10.29 -8.38 6.54
CA LYS A 190 -11.27 -9.47 6.55
C LYS A 190 -11.08 -10.50 5.43
N LYS A 191 -10.55 -10.10 4.26
CA LYS A 191 -10.18 -11.03 3.18
C LYS A 191 -8.93 -11.84 3.57
N LEU A 192 -7.90 -11.16 4.08
CA LEU A 192 -6.63 -11.79 4.48
C LEU A 192 -6.75 -12.70 5.71
N ASP A 193 -7.56 -12.33 6.69
CA ASP A 193 -7.76 -13.11 7.92
C ASP A 193 -8.45 -14.45 7.61
N ARG A 194 -9.47 -14.44 6.73
CA ARG A 194 -10.10 -15.67 6.21
C ARG A 194 -9.12 -16.57 5.46
N LEU A 195 -8.24 -15.99 4.64
CA LEU A 195 -7.20 -16.75 3.94
C LEU A 195 -6.17 -17.33 4.92
N ARG A 196 -5.86 -16.63 6.02
CA ARG A 196 -4.99 -17.14 7.08
C ARG A 196 -5.64 -18.25 7.91
N GLU A 197 -6.94 -18.15 8.21
CA GLU A 197 -7.73 -19.24 8.81
C GLU A 197 -7.72 -20.49 7.93
N MET A 198 -7.93 -20.33 6.63
CA MET A 198 -7.81 -21.41 5.64
C MET A 198 -6.38 -21.99 5.60
N ALA A 199 -5.34 -21.14 5.60
CA ALA A 199 -3.94 -21.57 5.59
C ALA A 199 -3.58 -22.41 6.81
N ALA A 200 -4.04 -22.00 8.00
CA ALA A 200 -3.85 -22.75 9.24
C ALA A 200 -4.57 -24.11 9.18
N SER A 201 -5.83 -24.14 8.74
CA SER A 201 -6.59 -25.39 8.56
C SER A 201 -5.91 -26.36 7.60
N MET A 202 -5.36 -25.85 6.49
CA MET A 202 -4.67 -26.66 5.47
C MET A 202 -3.28 -27.12 5.92
N SER A 203 -2.59 -26.32 6.73
CA SER A 203 -1.33 -26.74 7.38
C SER A 203 -1.56 -27.89 8.37
N VAL A 204 -2.67 -27.86 9.13
CA VAL A 204 -3.08 -28.97 10.00
C VAL A 204 -3.44 -30.22 9.18
N GLN A 205 -4.17 -30.07 8.07
CA GLN A 205 -4.44 -31.17 7.14
C GLN A 205 -3.15 -31.78 6.58
N ARG A 206 -2.21 -30.95 6.12
CA ARG A 206 -0.90 -31.36 5.60
C ARG A 206 -0.07 -32.11 6.65
N LYS A 207 -0.04 -31.65 7.91
CA LYS A 207 0.57 -32.38 9.03
C LYS A 207 -0.11 -33.74 9.27
N GLN A 208 -1.42 -33.86 9.07
CA GLN A 208 -2.11 -35.16 9.17
C GLN A 208 -1.76 -36.10 8.02
N LEU A 209 -1.69 -35.61 6.79
CA LEU A 209 -1.33 -36.42 5.61
C LEU A 209 0.14 -36.86 5.64
N GLY A 210 1.05 -35.97 6.06
CA GLY A 210 2.46 -36.30 6.29
C GLY A 210 2.67 -37.43 7.31
N ARG A 211 1.85 -37.48 8.38
CA ARG A 211 1.82 -38.59 9.33
C ARG A 211 1.37 -39.91 8.69
N ARG A 212 0.27 -39.92 7.91
CA ARG A 212 -0.17 -41.12 7.17
C ARG A 212 0.90 -41.63 6.21
N ARG A 213 1.61 -40.74 5.50
CA ARG A 213 2.73 -41.11 4.62
C ARG A 213 3.87 -41.77 5.41
N ARG A 214 4.22 -41.26 6.59
CA ARG A 214 5.20 -41.90 7.49
C ARG A 214 4.73 -43.27 7.97
N GLU A 215 3.50 -43.38 8.48
CA GLU A 215 2.89 -44.63 8.92
C GLU A 215 2.89 -45.70 7.80
N ALA A 216 2.55 -45.32 6.57
CA ALA A 216 2.59 -46.22 5.41
C ALA A 216 4.04 -46.65 5.05
N ALA A 217 4.99 -45.71 5.06
CA ALA A 217 6.40 -46.00 4.77
C ALA A 217 7.04 -46.92 5.84
N GLU A 218 6.72 -46.71 7.12
CA GLU A 218 7.12 -47.59 8.22
C GLU A 218 6.52 -49.00 8.05
N GLY A 219 5.25 -49.10 7.63
CA GLY A 219 4.61 -50.36 7.25
C GLY A 219 5.35 -51.10 6.14
N VAL A 220 5.64 -50.41 5.01
CA VAL A 220 6.41 -50.99 3.88
C VAL A 220 7.78 -51.50 4.35
N ASN A 221 8.51 -50.72 5.17
CA ASN A 221 9.81 -51.14 5.70
C ASN A 221 9.69 -52.37 6.63
N SER A 222 8.66 -52.44 7.47
CA SER A 222 8.41 -53.59 8.36
C SER A 222 8.13 -54.88 7.59
N VAL A 223 7.32 -54.80 6.54
CA VAL A 223 7.01 -55.97 5.69
C VAL A 223 8.20 -56.37 4.82
N PHE A 224 8.97 -55.41 4.30
CA PHE A 224 10.19 -55.70 3.56
C PHE A 224 11.22 -56.47 4.41
N GLN A 225 11.43 -56.05 5.67
CA GLN A 225 12.33 -56.76 6.58
C GLN A 225 11.81 -58.17 6.90
N ARG A 226 10.50 -58.32 7.16
CA ARG A 226 9.85 -59.62 7.40
C ARG A 226 9.93 -60.56 6.19
N TYR A 227 9.74 -60.04 4.98
CA TYR A 227 9.86 -60.78 3.73
C TYR A 227 11.28 -61.36 3.60
N LYS A 228 12.31 -60.55 3.84
CA LYS A 228 13.73 -60.96 3.80
C LYS A 228 14.07 -62.01 4.87
N GLU A 229 13.44 -61.93 6.05
CA GLU A 229 13.58 -62.94 7.11
C GLU A 229 12.93 -64.28 6.69
N LEU A 230 11.73 -64.24 6.10
CA LEU A 230 11.04 -65.42 5.55
C LEU A 230 11.80 -66.05 4.37
N GLU A 231 12.38 -65.23 3.49
CA GLU A 231 13.22 -65.67 2.35
C GLU A 231 14.44 -66.45 2.84
N LYS A 232 15.10 -65.96 3.90
CA LYS A 232 16.22 -66.65 4.54
C LYS A 232 15.79 -67.92 5.29
N GLU A 233 14.66 -67.92 6.00
CA GLU A 233 14.13 -69.14 6.62
C GLU A 233 13.76 -70.20 5.58
N LEU A 234 13.28 -69.78 4.40
CA LEU A 234 12.93 -70.67 3.29
C LEU A 234 14.19 -71.32 2.69
N GLU A 235 15.27 -70.56 2.52
CA GLU A 235 16.58 -71.09 2.11
C GLU A 235 17.11 -72.11 3.14
N GLU A 236 17.11 -71.78 4.44
CA GLU A 236 17.50 -72.72 5.51
C GLU A 236 16.64 -73.98 5.56
N ALA A 237 15.33 -73.89 5.32
CA ALA A 237 14.43 -75.05 5.27
C ALA A 237 14.73 -75.95 4.06
N CYS A 238 15.09 -75.37 2.92
CA CYS A 238 15.51 -76.11 1.72
C CYS A 238 16.87 -76.80 1.92
N GLU A 239 17.85 -76.13 2.53
CA GLU A 239 19.15 -76.73 2.88
C GLU A 239 19.01 -77.90 3.88
N ALA A 240 18.00 -77.84 4.76
CA ALA A 240 17.71 -78.87 5.75
C ALA A 240 16.85 -80.04 5.22
N GLU A 241 16.45 -80.04 3.95
CA GLU A 241 15.49 -80.97 3.34
C GLU A 241 14.10 -81.02 4.05
N ASP A 242 13.73 -79.96 4.80
CA ASP A 242 12.43 -79.83 5.47
C ASP A 242 11.41 -79.18 4.52
N PHE A 243 11.01 -79.93 3.50
CA PHE A 243 10.07 -79.48 2.47
C PHE A 243 8.70 -79.08 3.03
N GLU A 244 8.26 -79.73 4.11
CA GLU A 244 7.02 -79.40 4.82
C GLU A 244 7.10 -78.02 5.50
N ARG A 245 8.28 -77.59 5.98
CA ARG A 245 8.52 -76.20 6.45
C ARG A 245 8.67 -75.25 5.27
N ALA A 246 9.38 -75.65 4.22
CA ALA A 246 9.59 -74.83 3.03
C ALA A 246 8.26 -74.44 2.34
N GLU A 247 7.31 -75.37 2.21
CA GLU A 247 5.99 -75.08 1.62
C GLU A 247 5.22 -74.02 2.45
N ARG A 248 5.14 -74.20 3.77
CA ARG A 248 4.50 -73.23 4.69
C ARG A 248 5.20 -71.87 4.73
N LEU A 249 6.52 -71.83 4.56
CA LEU A 249 7.27 -70.58 4.45
C LEU A 249 7.05 -69.91 3.09
N SER A 250 6.90 -70.67 2.01
CA SER A 250 6.54 -70.16 0.68
C SER A 250 5.14 -69.55 0.67
N GLU A 251 4.15 -70.20 1.29
CA GLU A 251 2.81 -69.62 1.52
C GLU A 251 2.88 -68.31 2.32
N SER A 252 3.70 -68.29 3.38
CA SER A 252 3.90 -67.11 4.23
C SER A 252 4.60 -65.96 3.50
N LEU A 253 5.55 -66.27 2.64
CA LEU A 253 6.29 -65.31 1.81
C LEU A 253 5.40 -64.72 0.71
N ALA A 254 4.56 -65.54 0.07
CA ALA A 254 3.54 -65.06 -0.87
C ALA A 254 2.50 -64.15 -0.18
N ALA A 255 2.09 -64.47 1.04
CA ALA A 255 1.22 -63.60 1.84
C ALA A 255 1.91 -62.26 2.19
N ALA A 256 3.19 -62.30 2.57
CA ALA A 256 4.00 -61.10 2.84
C ALA A 256 4.23 -60.25 1.57
N GLU A 257 4.34 -60.87 0.39
CA GLU A 257 4.39 -60.16 -0.90
C GLU A 257 3.06 -59.44 -1.21
N MET A 258 1.91 -60.08 -0.99
CA MET A 258 0.61 -59.42 -1.12
C MET A 258 0.43 -58.26 -0.12
N GLU A 259 0.93 -58.41 1.11
CA GLU A 259 0.94 -57.34 2.12
C GLU A 259 1.85 -56.17 1.71
N LYS A 260 3.05 -56.47 1.19
CA LYS A 260 4.02 -55.52 0.63
C LYS A 260 3.41 -54.70 -0.51
N ASP A 261 2.77 -55.35 -1.49
CA ASP A 261 2.15 -54.65 -2.63
C ASP A 261 0.93 -53.80 -2.21
N ALA A 262 0.14 -54.26 -1.24
CA ALA A 262 -0.96 -53.48 -0.67
C ALA A 262 -0.45 -52.22 0.06
N LEU A 263 0.61 -52.34 0.87
CA LEU A 263 1.21 -51.20 1.56
C LEU A 263 1.96 -50.24 0.62
N LEU A 264 2.58 -50.75 -0.46
CA LEU A 264 3.16 -49.91 -1.51
C LEU A 264 2.09 -49.10 -2.26
N THR A 265 0.88 -49.65 -2.43
CA THR A 265 -0.26 -48.89 -2.95
C THR A 265 -0.71 -47.83 -1.96
N ALA A 266 -0.91 -48.20 -0.69
CA ALA A 266 -1.31 -47.25 0.36
C ALA A 266 -0.30 -46.10 0.58
N LEU A 267 1.01 -46.37 0.41
CA LEU A 267 2.05 -45.35 0.44
C LEU A 267 1.92 -44.38 -0.75
N LYS A 268 1.71 -44.88 -1.97
CA LYS A 268 1.50 -44.05 -3.16
C LYS A 268 0.24 -43.18 -3.04
N ASP A 269 -0.84 -43.74 -2.49
CA ASP A 269 -2.07 -42.99 -2.23
C ASP A 269 -1.83 -41.88 -1.19
N ALA A 270 -1.09 -42.16 -0.12
CA ALA A 270 -0.72 -41.17 0.90
C ALA A 270 0.24 -40.08 0.36
N GLU A 271 1.14 -40.43 -0.56
CA GLU A 271 1.99 -39.47 -1.27
C GLU A 271 1.18 -38.58 -2.23
N ALA A 272 0.22 -39.15 -2.95
CA ALA A 272 -0.69 -38.38 -3.81
C ALA A 272 -1.59 -37.43 -3.00
N ASP A 273 -2.08 -37.86 -1.82
CA ASP A 273 -2.80 -37.01 -0.86
C ASP A 273 -1.93 -35.83 -0.40
N CYS A 274 -0.63 -36.07 -0.14
CA CYS A 274 0.33 -35.01 0.21
C CYS A 274 0.57 -34.03 -0.95
N ASP A 275 0.83 -34.53 -2.17
CA ASP A 275 0.98 -33.66 -3.35
C ASP A 275 -0.31 -32.84 -3.61
N ALA A 276 -1.49 -33.41 -3.37
CA ALA A 276 -2.78 -32.73 -3.56
C ALA A 276 -3.03 -31.60 -2.54
N VAL A 277 -2.57 -31.72 -1.29
CA VAL A 277 -2.64 -30.59 -0.34
C VAL A 277 -1.56 -29.54 -0.61
N ASP A 278 -0.38 -29.95 -1.09
CA ASP A 278 0.70 -29.03 -1.50
C ASP A 278 0.30 -28.19 -2.72
N VAL A 279 -0.50 -28.72 -3.68
CA VAL A 279 -1.12 -27.91 -4.75
C VAL A 279 -2.05 -26.86 -4.15
N LYS A 280 -2.98 -27.26 -3.27
CA LYS A 280 -3.95 -26.34 -2.68
C LYS A 280 -3.31 -25.26 -1.81
N MET A 281 -2.23 -25.58 -1.10
CA MET A 281 -1.47 -24.57 -0.35
C MET A 281 -0.81 -23.53 -1.27
N GLN A 282 -0.37 -23.92 -2.46
CA GLN A 282 0.11 -22.98 -3.47
C GLN A 282 -1.06 -22.12 -4.01
N GLU A 283 -2.19 -22.72 -4.38
CA GLU A 283 -3.41 -21.99 -4.79
C GLU A 283 -3.86 -20.95 -3.73
N LEU A 284 -3.76 -21.30 -2.44
CA LEU A 284 -4.07 -20.39 -1.34
C LEU A 284 -3.06 -19.24 -1.21
N LEU A 285 -1.77 -19.51 -1.38
CA LEU A 285 -0.73 -18.48 -1.39
C LEU A 285 -0.97 -17.49 -2.54
N ASP A 286 -1.34 -17.99 -3.72
CA ASP A 286 -1.64 -17.14 -4.88
C ASP A 286 -2.91 -16.30 -4.64
N LEU A 287 -3.98 -16.88 -4.05
CA LEU A 287 -5.16 -16.13 -3.60
C LEU A 287 -4.86 -15.07 -2.52
N GLN A 288 -3.85 -15.31 -1.66
CA GLN A 288 -3.39 -14.31 -0.68
C GLN A 288 -2.61 -13.19 -1.37
N ILE A 289 -1.76 -13.50 -2.36
CA ILE A 289 -1.08 -12.51 -3.18
C ILE A 289 -2.11 -11.64 -3.92
N GLU A 290 -3.14 -12.23 -4.55
CA GLU A 290 -4.24 -11.49 -5.18
C GLU A 290 -5.02 -10.59 -4.19
N ALA A 291 -5.21 -11.04 -2.95
CA ALA A 291 -5.84 -10.24 -1.90
C ALA A 291 -4.98 -9.05 -1.43
N GLU A 292 -3.66 -9.23 -1.40
CA GLU A 292 -2.68 -8.18 -1.08
C GLU A 292 -2.50 -7.20 -2.27
N GLU A 293 -2.68 -7.65 -3.51
CA GLU A 293 -2.76 -6.80 -4.71
C GLU A 293 -4.08 -6.03 -4.83
N GLU A 294 -5.24 -6.62 -4.47
CA GLU A 294 -6.50 -5.87 -4.34
C GLU A 294 -6.33 -4.73 -3.33
N GLY A 295 -5.78 -5.02 -2.14
CA GLY A 295 -5.50 -4.01 -1.12
C GLY A 295 -4.53 -2.92 -1.58
N LEU A 296 -3.46 -3.29 -2.28
CA LEU A 296 -2.52 -2.35 -2.92
C LEU A 296 -3.26 -1.37 -3.85
N THR A 297 -4.07 -1.88 -4.79
CA THR A 297 -4.77 -1.03 -5.76
C THR A 297 -5.81 -0.12 -5.13
N LEU A 298 -6.55 -0.58 -4.12
CA LEU A 298 -7.52 0.22 -3.38
C LEU A 298 -6.84 1.34 -2.58
N LEU A 299 -5.72 1.06 -1.90
CA LEU A 299 -4.96 2.06 -1.13
C LEU A 299 -4.24 3.08 -2.04
N GLU A 300 -3.72 2.64 -3.20
CA GLU A 300 -3.19 3.54 -4.22
C GLU A 300 -4.26 4.46 -4.80
N GLN A 301 -5.46 3.93 -5.09
CA GLN A 301 -6.56 4.70 -5.66
C GLN A 301 -7.10 5.71 -4.63
N PHE A 302 -7.32 5.27 -3.39
CA PHE A 302 -7.70 6.17 -2.29
C PHE A 302 -6.68 7.31 -2.09
N ALA A 303 -5.38 7.01 -2.14
CA ALA A 303 -4.34 8.04 -2.00
C ALA A 303 -4.41 9.10 -3.12
N LYS A 304 -4.65 8.68 -4.37
CA LYS A 304 -4.82 9.57 -5.53
C LYS A 304 -6.07 10.43 -5.39
N ASP A 305 -7.20 9.82 -5.02
CA ASP A 305 -8.49 10.50 -4.88
C ASP A 305 -8.51 11.48 -3.70
N ALA A 306 -7.88 11.13 -2.56
CA ALA A 306 -7.73 12.01 -1.41
C ALA A 306 -6.83 13.22 -1.72
N ALA A 307 -5.71 13.01 -2.42
CA ALA A 307 -4.83 14.10 -2.86
C ALA A 307 -5.52 15.03 -3.87
N TYR A 308 -6.23 14.46 -4.86
CA TYR A 308 -7.02 15.25 -5.83
C TYR A 308 -8.13 16.05 -5.15
N THR A 309 -8.85 15.45 -4.20
CA THR A 309 -9.91 16.13 -3.44
C THR A 309 -9.33 17.28 -2.60
N SER A 310 -8.15 17.08 -2.00
CA SER A 310 -7.41 18.12 -1.28
C SER A 310 -7.03 19.31 -2.18
N GLU A 311 -6.48 19.04 -3.37
CA GLU A 311 -6.12 20.07 -4.36
C GLU A 311 -7.37 20.83 -4.84
N LEU A 312 -8.49 20.15 -5.04
CA LEU A 312 -9.76 20.74 -5.46
C LEU A 312 -10.39 21.61 -4.37
N ILE A 313 -10.37 21.17 -3.10
CA ILE A 313 -10.82 21.99 -1.96
C ILE A 313 -9.93 23.23 -1.81
N PHE A 314 -8.61 23.08 -1.92
CA PHE A 314 -7.67 24.19 -1.82
C PHE A 314 -7.94 25.24 -2.91
N LYS A 315 -7.99 24.83 -4.18
CA LYS A 315 -8.25 25.74 -5.31
C LYS A 315 -9.59 26.46 -5.19
N LYS A 316 -10.65 25.75 -4.81
CA LYS A 316 -11.97 26.36 -4.62
C LYS A 316 -12.00 27.36 -3.46
N ALA A 317 -11.26 27.09 -2.37
CA ALA A 317 -11.11 28.03 -1.27
C ALA A 317 -10.26 29.25 -1.67
N GLU A 318 -9.17 29.05 -2.40
CA GLU A 318 -8.31 30.09 -2.97
C GLU A 318 -9.13 31.02 -3.88
N GLU A 319 -9.83 30.48 -4.89
CA GLU A 319 -10.71 31.23 -5.81
C GLU A 319 -11.73 32.10 -5.06
N ILE A 320 -12.48 31.52 -4.13
CA ILE A 320 -13.49 32.23 -3.33
C ILE A 320 -12.85 33.28 -2.41
N SER A 321 -11.67 32.99 -1.84
CA SER A 321 -10.96 33.94 -0.98
C SER A 321 -10.40 35.13 -1.74
N VAL A 322 -9.91 34.92 -2.97
CA VAL A 322 -9.39 35.98 -3.85
C VAL A 322 -10.52 36.88 -4.32
N GLU A 323 -11.66 36.31 -4.73
CA GLU A 323 -12.86 37.08 -5.10
C GLU A 323 -13.36 37.94 -3.94
N ARG A 324 -13.63 37.34 -2.78
CA ARG A 324 -14.11 38.06 -1.58
C ARG A 324 -13.10 39.06 -1.03
N THR A 325 -11.80 38.76 -1.08
CA THR A 325 -10.75 39.71 -0.64
C THR A 325 -10.70 40.92 -1.56
N LYS A 326 -10.90 40.74 -2.88
CA LYS A 326 -10.98 41.83 -3.85
C LYS A 326 -12.24 42.69 -3.67
N GLU A 327 -13.40 42.07 -3.42
CA GLU A 327 -14.63 42.79 -3.05
C GLU A 327 -14.47 43.58 -1.75
N TRP A 328 -13.83 42.97 -0.75
CA TRP A 328 -13.52 43.62 0.53
C TRP A 328 -12.54 44.79 0.35
N GLN A 329 -11.46 44.62 -0.42
CA GLN A 329 -10.49 45.68 -0.74
C GLN A 329 -11.17 46.87 -1.41
N SER A 330 -11.99 46.64 -2.45
CA SER A 330 -12.71 47.72 -3.14
C SER A 330 -13.74 48.40 -2.23
N SER A 331 -14.40 47.64 -1.34
CA SER A 331 -15.32 48.20 -0.34
C SER A 331 -14.58 49.04 0.72
N MET A 332 -13.36 48.63 1.10
CA MET A 332 -12.51 49.32 2.06
C MET A 332 -11.95 50.62 1.47
N GLU A 333 -11.43 50.59 0.24
CA GLU A 333 -10.94 51.77 -0.49
C GLU A 333 -12.03 52.85 -0.63
N ILE A 334 -13.26 52.44 -0.97
CA ILE A 334 -14.43 53.34 -1.04
C ILE A 334 -14.82 53.90 0.33
N LEU A 335 -14.61 53.14 1.42
CA LEU A 335 -14.90 53.60 2.77
C LEU A 335 -13.81 54.55 3.31
N GLU A 336 -12.54 54.23 3.09
CA GLU A 336 -11.40 55.08 3.45
C GLU A 336 -11.46 56.43 2.73
N GLY A 337 -11.84 56.45 1.44
CA GLY A 337 -12.10 57.69 0.71
C GLY A 337 -13.17 58.56 1.36
N LYS A 338 -14.31 57.97 1.79
CA LYS A 338 -15.38 58.70 2.50
C LYS A 338 -14.98 59.14 3.90
N MET A 339 -14.17 58.35 4.62
CA MET A 339 -13.66 58.75 5.93
C MET A 339 -12.72 59.95 5.81
N LEU A 340 -11.85 59.97 4.80
CA LEU A 340 -10.98 61.12 4.51
C LEU A 340 -11.79 62.36 4.08
N GLU A 341 -12.83 62.17 3.26
CA GLU A 341 -13.77 63.24 2.88
C GLU A 341 -14.47 63.84 4.12
N ALA A 342 -15.03 63.00 4.98
CA ALA A 342 -15.68 63.43 6.23
C ALA A 342 -14.70 64.03 7.26
N GLU A 343 -13.43 63.61 7.29
CA GLU A 343 -12.39 64.21 8.13
C GLU A 343 -12.00 65.62 7.64
N ILE A 344 -11.92 65.82 6.32
CA ILE A 344 -11.71 67.14 5.71
C ILE A 344 -12.92 68.06 5.97
N GLU A 345 -14.14 67.58 5.76
CA GLU A 345 -15.37 68.32 6.09
C GLU A 345 -15.41 68.68 7.58
N SER A 346 -15.04 67.75 8.45
CA SER A 346 -14.97 67.96 9.91
C SER A 346 -13.97 69.06 10.25
N HIS A 347 -12.77 69.05 9.66
CA HIS A 347 -11.79 70.11 9.90
C HIS A 347 -12.31 71.49 9.44
N VAL A 348 -12.96 71.56 8.28
CA VAL A 348 -13.53 72.81 7.74
C VAL A 348 -14.69 73.32 8.59
N ILE A 349 -15.61 72.45 9.04
CA ILE A 349 -16.76 72.84 9.88
C ILE A 349 -16.30 73.23 11.29
N ASN A 350 -15.36 72.49 11.89
CA ASN A 350 -14.76 72.87 13.18
C ASN A 350 -14.02 74.20 13.10
N GLU A 351 -13.26 74.46 12.02
CA GLU A 351 -12.61 75.76 11.84
C GLU A 351 -13.64 76.88 11.60
N ALA A 352 -14.70 76.64 10.83
CA ALA A 352 -15.80 77.59 10.65
C ALA A 352 -16.48 77.94 11.98
N HIS A 353 -16.75 76.96 12.85
CA HIS A 353 -17.28 77.16 14.19
C HIS A 353 -16.33 78.01 15.05
N HIS A 354 -15.05 77.62 15.17
CA HIS A 354 -14.07 78.36 15.96
C HIS A 354 -13.86 79.80 15.47
N ARG A 355 -13.89 80.03 14.15
CA ARG A 355 -13.82 81.37 13.55
C ARG A 355 -15.08 82.18 13.82
N LEU A 356 -16.27 81.56 13.80
CA LEU A 356 -17.53 82.23 14.13
C LEU A 356 -17.57 82.65 15.59
N GLU A 357 -17.25 81.73 16.50
CA GLU A 357 -17.18 81.96 17.96
C GLU A 357 -16.16 83.06 18.31
N SER A 358 -14.96 83.00 17.73
CA SER A 358 -13.94 84.06 17.87
C SER A 358 -14.41 85.42 17.33
N SER A 359 -15.19 85.42 16.24
CA SER A 359 -15.75 86.65 15.67
C SER A 359 -16.90 87.22 16.49
N ILE A 360 -17.71 86.38 17.14
CA ILE A 360 -18.78 86.81 18.04
C ILE A 360 -18.15 87.50 19.27
N GLU A 361 -17.18 86.86 19.91
CA GLU A 361 -16.52 87.41 21.11
C GLU A 361 -15.84 88.76 20.79
N HIS A 362 -15.14 88.88 19.66
CA HIS A 362 -14.54 90.16 19.25
C HIS A 362 -15.60 91.24 18.92
N LEU A 363 -16.68 90.90 18.21
CA LEU A 363 -17.70 91.89 17.82
C LEU A 363 -18.55 92.37 19.01
N VAL A 364 -18.68 91.56 20.07
CA VAL A 364 -19.41 91.91 21.29
C VAL A 364 -18.52 92.61 22.33
N GLU A 365 -17.19 92.49 22.25
CA GLU A 365 -16.27 93.02 23.26
C GLU A 365 -16.34 94.55 23.45
N ASP A 366 -16.36 95.34 22.37
CA ASP A 366 -16.44 96.82 22.49
C ASP A 366 -17.76 97.26 23.15
N ASP A 367 -18.90 96.68 22.72
CA ASP A 367 -20.22 96.92 23.31
C ASP A 367 -20.30 96.41 24.77
N ARG A 368 -19.61 95.30 25.10
CA ARG A 368 -19.48 94.74 26.46
C ARG A 368 -18.69 95.68 27.37
N GLN A 369 -17.55 96.21 26.91
CA GLN A 369 -16.76 97.20 27.64
C GLN A 369 -17.49 98.54 27.80
N GLU A 370 -18.22 99.02 26.78
CA GLU A 370 -19.06 100.23 26.90
C GLU A 370 -20.15 100.03 27.96
N LYS A 371 -20.85 98.88 27.94
CA LYS A 371 -21.88 98.54 28.94
C LYS A 371 -21.33 98.61 30.37
N GLU A 372 -20.18 98.00 30.65
CA GLU A 372 -19.57 98.08 31.98
C GLU A 372 -19.14 99.51 32.35
N MET A 373 -18.59 100.28 31.39
CA MET A 373 -18.22 101.68 31.61
C MET A 373 -19.43 102.55 31.93
N LEU A 374 -20.58 102.28 31.31
CA LEU A 374 -21.85 102.94 31.59
C LEU A 374 -22.40 102.53 32.96
N GLN A 375 -22.28 101.26 33.38
CA GLN A 375 -22.64 100.83 34.74
C GLN A 375 -21.74 101.48 35.81
N ARG A 376 -20.43 101.56 35.60
CA ARG A 376 -19.51 102.27 36.51
C ARG A 376 -19.80 103.78 36.60
N LYS A 377 -20.29 104.41 35.51
CA LYS A 377 -20.84 105.77 35.54
C LYS A 377 -22.18 105.84 36.28
N GLN A 378 -23.06 104.85 36.11
CA GLN A 378 -24.36 104.77 36.81
C GLN A 378 -24.17 104.72 38.34
N GLU A 379 -23.23 103.92 38.85
CA GLU A 379 -22.90 103.87 40.29
C GLU A 379 -22.28 105.18 40.83
N THR A 380 -21.60 105.93 39.98
CA THR A 380 -21.02 107.24 40.34
C THR A 380 -22.13 108.29 40.41
N LEU A 381 -22.96 108.37 39.36
CA LEU A 381 -24.13 109.26 39.29
C LEU A 381 -25.18 108.94 40.36
N ALA A 382 -25.29 107.68 40.82
CA ALA A 382 -26.18 107.30 41.92
C ALA A 382 -25.79 107.93 43.27
N LYS A 383 -24.55 108.40 43.44
CA LYS A 383 -24.11 109.16 44.63
C LYS A 383 -24.47 110.63 44.50
N GLU A 384 -24.35 111.19 43.29
CA GLU A 384 -24.73 112.57 42.95
C GLU A 384 -26.26 112.76 42.93
N LEU A 385 -27.02 111.68 42.69
CA LEU A 385 -28.49 111.64 42.68
C LEU A 385 -29.13 112.20 43.96
N ALA A 386 -28.43 112.15 45.10
CA ALA A 386 -28.90 112.70 46.38
C ALA A 386 -29.03 114.24 46.37
N GLU A 387 -28.17 114.95 45.63
CA GLU A 387 -28.30 116.41 45.41
C GLU A 387 -29.28 116.72 44.27
N LEU A 388 -29.51 115.74 43.39
CA LEU A 388 -30.20 115.89 42.11
C LEU A 388 -31.73 115.89 42.22
N LEU A 389 -32.34 116.01 43.41
CA LEU A 389 -33.81 116.03 43.58
C LEU A 389 -34.50 117.33 43.10
N ALA A 390 -33.79 118.45 43.01
CA ALA A 390 -34.36 119.71 42.49
C ALA A 390 -34.22 119.85 40.95
N MET A 391 -33.21 119.20 40.36
CA MET A 391 -32.91 119.30 38.92
C MET A 391 -33.62 118.20 38.09
N VAL A 392 -34.26 117.22 38.76
CA VAL A 392 -35.01 116.09 38.18
C VAL A 392 -35.83 116.49 36.95
N ARG A 393 -36.73 117.48 37.08
CA ARG A 393 -37.77 117.77 36.07
C ARG A 393 -37.27 118.30 34.72
N MET A 394 -35.99 118.63 34.58
CA MET A 394 -35.38 118.85 33.26
C MET A 394 -34.55 117.65 32.80
N LYS A 395 -33.91 116.93 33.73
CA LYS A 395 -33.15 115.71 33.40
C LYS A 395 -34.05 114.49 33.11
N GLU A 396 -35.30 114.45 33.55
CA GLU A 396 -36.27 113.39 33.20
C GLU A 396 -36.41 113.19 31.68
N ALA A 397 -36.41 114.29 30.91
CA ALA A 397 -36.47 114.23 29.44
C ALA A 397 -35.16 113.72 28.81
N GLU A 398 -34.02 114.05 29.40
CA GLU A 398 -32.69 113.61 28.94
C GLU A 398 -32.40 112.14 29.34
N ILE A 399 -32.99 111.68 30.44
CA ILE A 399 -32.99 110.27 30.86
C ILE A 399 -33.86 109.45 29.91
N ALA A 400 -35.00 109.97 29.44
CA ALA A 400 -35.80 109.31 28.40
C ALA A 400 -35.03 109.16 27.07
N ASP A 401 -34.33 110.22 26.64
CA ASP A 401 -33.45 110.21 25.46
C ASP A 401 -32.28 109.21 25.60
N ASN A 402 -31.61 109.18 26.75
CA ASN A 402 -30.51 108.24 26.98
C ASN A 402 -30.98 106.79 27.18
N ASN A 403 -32.15 106.55 27.79
CA ASN A 403 -32.78 105.23 27.83
C ASN A 403 -33.18 104.76 26.42
N SER A 404 -33.61 105.67 25.53
CA SER A 404 -33.85 105.34 24.12
C SER A 404 -32.56 104.91 23.40
N LYS A 405 -31.41 105.53 23.72
CA LYS A 405 -30.10 105.14 23.17
C LYS A 405 -29.60 103.82 23.73
N ILE A 406 -29.79 103.56 25.02
CA ILE A 406 -29.47 102.27 25.63
C ILE A 406 -30.31 101.17 24.98
N GLN A 407 -31.62 101.36 24.84
CA GLN A 407 -32.48 100.43 24.10
C GLN A 407 -32.13 100.32 22.61
N GLU A 408 -31.45 101.30 22.01
CA GLU A 408 -30.95 101.23 20.63
C GLU A 408 -29.63 100.46 20.52
N VAL A 409 -28.74 100.56 21.51
CA VAL A 409 -27.57 99.69 21.65
C VAL A 409 -28.03 98.25 21.91
N GLU A 410 -28.90 98.02 22.90
CA GLU A 410 -29.43 96.69 23.23
C GLU A 410 -30.21 96.07 22.08
N ARG A 411 -30.92 96.86 21.26
CA ARG A 411 -31.58 96.38 20.03
C ARG A 411 -30.57 96.03 18.93
N ARG A 412 -29.46 96.78 18.78
CA ARG A 412 -28.38 96.42 17.84
C ARG A 412 -27.69 95.13 18.27
N ILE A 413 -27.30 95.01 19.54
CA ILE A 413 -26.76 93.78 20.12
C ILE A 413 -27.73 92.62 19.92
N SER A 414 -29.02 92.80 20.25
CA SER A 414 -30.04 91.75 20.08
C SER A 414 -30.21 91.33 18.63
N ASN A 415 -30.24 92.27 17.68
CA ASN A 415 -30.35 91.96 16.25
C ASN A 415 -29.13 91.14 15.78
N VAL A 416 -27.91 91.60 16.08
CA VAL A 416 -26.66 90.88 15.74
C VAL A 416 -26.67 89.49 16.35
N VAL A 417 -26.98 89.36 17.65
CA VAL A 417 -27.08 88.06 18.33
C VAL A 417 -28.14 87.17 17.66
N THR A 418 -29.30 87.68 17.24
CA THR A 418 -30.30 86.85 16.55
C THR A 418 -29.87 86.41 15.14
N GLU A 419 -29.13 87.24 14.41
CA GLU A 419 -28.58 86.87 13.10
C GLU A 419 -27.48 85.81 13.25
N PHE A 420 -26.58 85.97 14.24
CA PHE A 420 -25.53 85.01 14.55
C PHE A 420 -26.06 83.72 15.20
N CYS A 421 -27.13 83.74 15.99
CA CYS A 421 -27.80 82.52 16.44
C CYS A 421 -28.39 81.70 15.27
N GLY A 422 -28.82 82.37 14.20
CA GLY A 422 -29.28 81.73 12.98
C GLY A 422 -28.16 81.04 12.19
N THR A 423 -26.97 81.64 12.12
CA THR A 423 -25.80 81.01 11.48
C THR A 423 -25.17 79.94 12.36
N GLN A 424 -25.05 80.18 13.68
CA GLN A 424 -24.57 79.21 14.66
C GLN A 424 -25.42 77.94 14.61
N SER A 425 -26.74 78.03 14.75
CA SER A 425 -27.62 76.85 14.70
C SER A 425 -27.53 76.08 13.37
N ASN A 426 -27.20 76.73 12.25
CA ASN A 426 -26.96 76.05 10.98
C ASN A 426 -25.60 75.29 10.96
N ILE A 427 -24.56 75.83 11.60
CA ILE A 427 -23.27 75.14 11.78
C ILE A 427 -23.41 74.01 12.81
N ASP A 428 -24.14 74.22 13.91
CA ASP A 428 -24.43 73.20 14.93
C ASP A 428 -25.11 71.99 14.31
N ASN A 429 -26.18 72.21 13.52
CA ASN A 429 -26.88 71.13 12.80
C ASN A 429 -25.95 70.39 11.82
N GLN A 430 -25.06 71.11 11.11
CA GLN A 430 -24.09 70.48 10.20
C GLN A 430 -23.01 69.68 10.93
N PHE A 431 -22.61 70.14 12.12
CA PHE A 431 -21.69 69.41 13.00
C PHE A 431 -22.34 68.13 13.55
N ASP A 432 -23.58 68.21 14.04
CA ASP A 432 -24.35 67.04 14.53
C ASP A 432 -24.61 66.03 13.40
N ASP A 433 -25.05 66.48 12.22
CA ASP A 433 -25.27 65.63 11.04
C ASP A 433 -23.97 64.94 10.62
N LEU A 434 -22.85 65.67 10.55
CA LEU A 434 -21.54 65.11 10.22
C LEU A 434 -21.04 64.13 11.28
N GLN A 435 -21.21 64.43 12.57
CA GLN A 435 -20.83 63.53 13.66
C GLN A 435 -21.64 62.22 13.60
N SER A 436 -22.92 62.29 13.20
CA SER A 436 -23.73 61.10 12.91
C SER A 436 -23.21 60.30 11.71
N SER A 437 -22.70 60.99 10.68
CA SER A 437 -22.09 60.38 9.49
C SER A 437 -20.79 59.65 9.82
N ILE A 438 -19.92 60.27 10.63
CA ILE A 438 -18.65 59.67 11.10
C ILE A 438 -18.94 58.38 11.89
N LEU A 439 -19.84 58.42 12.88
CA LEU A 439 -20.23 57.24 13.66
C LEU A 439 -20.81 56.11 12.77
N LYS A 440 -21.50 56.46 11.68
CA LYS A 440 -21.99 55.49 10.70
C LYS A 440 -20.85 54.88 9.87
N LEU A 441 -19.88 55.68 9.42
CA LEU A 441 -18.69 55.20 8.70
C LEU A 441 -17.83 54.29 9.59
N GLU A 442 -17.69 54.60 10.88
CA GLU A 442 -17.03 53.73 11.87
C GLU A 442 -17.78 52.39 12.04
N SER A 443 -19.12 52.41 12.08
CA SER A 443 -19.91 51.17 12.09
C SER A 443 -19.78 50.37 10.79
N GLU A 444 -19.69 51.02 9.64
CA GLU A 444 -19.42 50.36 8.35
C GLU A 444 -18.01 49.73 8.35
N ARG A 445 -17.00 50.42 8.89
CA ARG A 445 -15.63 49.92 9.06
C ARG A 445 -15.56 48.69 9.96
N GLY A 446 -16.30 48.70 11.08
CA GLY A 446 -16.46 47.53 11.95
C GLY A 446 -17.04 46.33 11.20
N SER A 447 -18.04 46.54 10.34
CA SER A 447 -18.62 45.47 9.52
C SER A 447 -17.64 44.91 8.47
N LEU A 448 -16.79 45.75 7.87
CA LEU A 448 -15.75 45.28 6.94
C LEU A 448 -14.65 44.52 7.68
N SER A 449 -14.32 44.89 8.91
CA SER A 449 -13.37 44.13 9.74
C SER A 449 -13.89 42.72 10.07
N ILE A 450 -15.18 42.57 10.37
CA ILE A 450 -15.81 41.26 10.59
C ILE A 450 -15.77 40.42 9.32
N LYS A 451 -16.13 40.97 8.16
CA LYS A 451 -16.05 40.27 6.86
C LYS A 451 -14.62 39.79 6.54
N LYS A 452 -13.59 40.56 6.89
CA LYS A 452 -12.19 40.12 6.71
C LYS A 452 -11.87 38.90 7.57
N MET A 453 -12.30 38.90 8.84
CA MET A 453 -12.16 37.74 9.73
C MET A 453 -12.95 36.51 9.20
N GLU A 454 -14.16 36.69 8.65
CA GLU A 454 -14.94 35.61 8.04
C GLU A 454 -14.24 34.99 6.81
N ILE A 455 -13.58 35.81 5.98
CA ILE A 455 -12.77 35.33 4.85
C ILE A 455 -11.59 34.50 5.38
N ASP A 456 -10.81 35.04 6.31
CA ASP A 456 -9.60 34.40 6.83
C ASP A 456 -9.91 33.12 7.62
N GLU A 457 -11.01 33.09 8.37
CA GLU A 457 -11.51 31.88 9.03
C GLU A 457 -11.95 30.81 8.00
N SER A 458 -12.55 31.22 6.88
CA SER A 458 -12.97 30.28 5.82
C SER A 458 -11.77 29.67 5.07
N VAL A 459 -10.68 30.43 4.89
CA VAL A 459 -9.40 29.93 4.34
C VAL A 459 -8.76 28.96 5.33
N SER A 460 -8.62 29.34 6.60
CA SER A 460 -8.00 28.49 7.63
C SER A 460 -8.72 27.15 7.79
N LYS A 461 -10.07 27.15 7.75
CA LYS A 461 -10.90 25.91 7.74
C LYS A 461 -10.68 25.05 6.50
N ALA A 462 -10.32 25.64 5.36
CA ALA A 462 -9.97 24.89 4.15
C ALA A 462 -8.53 24.34 4.23
N GLU A 463 -7.56 25.10 4.72
CA GLU A 463 -6.18 24.66 4.93
C GLU A 463 -6.07 23.49 5.93
N GLU A 464 -6.81 23.56 7.04
CA GLU A 464 -6.90 22.46 8.03
C GLU A 464 -7.47 21.18 7.38
N LYS A 465 -8.52 21.34 6.57
CA LYS A 465 -9.16 20.28 5.77
C LYS A 465 -8.18 19.65 4.77
N CYS A 466 -7.49 20.45 3.96
CA CYS A 466 -6.52 19.94 2.98
C CYS A 466 -5.32 19.27 3.66
N SER A 467 -4.88 19.79 4.81
CA SER A 467 -3.81 19.18 5.62
C SER A 467 -4.18 17.77 6.10
N LYS A 468 -5.44 17.55 6.53
CA LYS A 468 -5.95 16.22 6.91
C LYS A 468 -6.01 15.26 5.72
N LEU A 469 -6.55 15.68 4.57
CA LEU A 469 -6.59 14.83 3.36
C LEU A 469 -5.19 14.47 2.84
N ASN A 470 -4.27 15.44 2.81
CA ASN A 470 -2.89 15.21 2.38
C ASN A 470 -2.19 14.18 3.28
N LYS A 471 -2.46 14.20 4.58
CA LYS A 471 -1.97 13.19 5.51
C LYS A 471 -2.58 11.80 5.25
N LEU A 472 -3.91 11.72 5.09
CA LEU A 472 -4.57 10.44 4.76
C LEU A 472 -4.06 9.87 3.42
N ALA A 473 -3.78 10.73 2.44
CA ALA A 473 -3.18 10.35 1.17
C ALA A 473 -1.74 9.84 1.34
N SER A 474 -0.89 10.51 2.13
CA SER A 474 0.49 10.03 2.38
C SER A 474 0.51 8.74 3.19
N ASP A 475 -0.31 8.63 4.23
CA ASP A 475 -0.39 7.45 5.09
C ASP A 475 -0.87 6.23 4.28
N SER A 476 -1.87 6.42 3.40
CA SER A 476 -2.36 5.39 2.46
C SER A 476 -1.32 5.02 1.39
N ALA A 477 -0.56 5.99 0.87
CA ALA A 477 0.49 5.72 -0.12
C ALA A 477 1.68 4.94 0.47
N ASP A 478 2.11 5.25 1.69
CA ASP A 478 3.14 4.49 2.40
C ASP A 478 2.64 3.11 2.86
N GLU A 479 1.33 2.94 3.07
CA GLU A 479 0.73 1.62 3.33
C GLU A 479 0.66 0.78 2.05
N ALA A 480 0.20 1.35 0.93
CA ALA A 480 0.27 0.74 -0.39
C ALA A 480 1.70 0.30 -0.74
N LYS A 481 2.71 1.14 -0.49
CA LYS A 481 4.13 0.80 -0.68
C LYS A 481 4.59 -0.41 0.14
N LYS A 482 4.06 -0.62 1.36
CA LYS A 482 4.33 -1.82 2.17
C LYS A 482 3.66 -3.05 1.57
N PHE A 483 2.41 -2.93 1.12
CA PHE A 483 1.70 -4.01 0.39
C PHE A 483 2.46 -4.44 -0.88
N LYS A 484 2.92 -3.48 -1.70
CA LYS A 484 3.72 -3.76 -2.90
C LYS A 484 4.99 -4.55 -2.58
N ASN A 485 5.79 -4.06 -1.64
CA ASN A 485 7.02 -4.73 -1.22
C ASN A 485 6.75 -6.16 -0.71
N LEU A 486 5.60 -6.39 -0.04
CA LEU A 486 5.18 -7.71 0.44
C LEU A 486 4.77 -8.64 -0.72
N VAL A 487 3.96 -8.14 -1.66
CA VAL A 487 3.53 -8.86 -2.87
C VAL A 487 4.73 -9.30 -3.70
N ASP A 488 5.67 -8.39 -3.98
CA ASP A 488 6.89 -8.68 -4.75
C ASP A 488 7.72 -9.78 -4.05
N LEU A 489 7.82 -9.72 -2.72
CA LEU A 489 8.50 -10.74 -1.91
C LEU A 489 7.82 -12.12 -2.00
N LYS A 490 6.50 -12.18 -1.83
CA LYS A 490 5.72 -13.42 -1.89
C LYS A 490 5.74 -14.05 -3.27
N LYS A 491 5.65 -13.24 -4.34
CA LYS A 491 5.80 -13.72 -5.74
C LYS A 491 7.18 -14.32 -5.98
N SER A 492 8.25 -13.76 -5.39
CA SER A 492 9.60 -14.34 -5.48
C SER A 492 9.68 -15.73 -4.83
N PHE A 493 9.08 -15.91 -3.63
CA PHE A 493 9.05 -17.21 -2.96
C PHE A 493 8.17 -18.23 -3.70
N ALA A 494 6.95 -17.85 -4.11
CA ALA A 494 6.05 -18.72 -4.85
C ALA A 494 6.72 -19.27 -6.13
N SER A 495 7.45 -18.40 -6.85
CA SER A 495 8.25 -18.81 -8.01
C SER A 495 9.39 -19.77 -7.65
N SER A 496 10.08 -19.58 -6.52
CA SER A 496 11.13 -20.49 -6.04
C SER A 496 10.55 -21.87 -5.68
N ILE A 497 9.46 -21.89 -4.91
CA ILE A 497 8.77 -23.12 -4.47
C ILE A 497 8.29 -23.92 -5.68
N LEU A 498 7.60 -23.28 -6.63
CA LEU A 498 7.14 -23.91 -7.87
C LEU A 498 8.30 -24.56 -8.65
N LYS A 499 9.39 -23.81 -8.91
CA LYS A 499 10.59 -24.34 -9.60
C LYS A 499 11.18 -25.54 -8.86
N SER A 500 11.32 -25.47 -7.54
CA SER A 500 11.89 -26.56 -6.74
C SER A 500 11.03 -27.83 -6.78
N ARG A 501 9.70 -27.68 -6.84
CA ARG A 501 8.74 -28.79 -6.97
C ARG A 501 8.77 -29.38 -8.37
N GLU A 502 8.76 -28.54 -9.41
CA GLU A 502 8.93 -28.96 -10.80
C GLU A 502 10.24 -29.74 -10.99
N GLU A 503 11.34 -29.27 -10.41
CA GLU A 503 12.65 -29.92 -10.47
C GLU A 503 12.67 -31.25 -9.71
N LYS A 504 12.10 -31.33 -8.49
CA LYS A 504 11.91 -32.59 -7.74
C LYS A 504 11.15 -33.62 -8.57
N ILE A 505 10.07 -33.21 -9.23
CA ILE A 505 9.23 -34.06 -10.10
C ILE A 505 9.99 -34.46 -11.38
N ARG A 506 10.76 -33.55 -11.97
CA ARG A 506 11.61 -33.81 -13.14
C ARG A 506 12.65 -34.88 -12.81
N LEU A 507 13.34 -34.73 -11.68
CA LEU A 507 14.39 -35.65 -11.23
C LEU A 507 13.83 -37.05 -10.94
N ALA A 508 12.69 -37.16 -10.25
CA ALA A 508 12.00 -38.43 -10.03
C ALA A 508 11.66 -39.13 -11.36
N LYS A 509 11.12 -38.39 -12.33
CA LYS A 509 10.77 -38.91 -13.67
C LYS A 509 11.97 -39.22 -14.56
N THR A 510 13.17 -38.74 -14.23
CA THR A 510 14.41 -39.18 -14.89
C THR A 510 14.99 -40.42 -14.21
N GLU A 511 15.00 -40.48 -12.88
CA GLU A 511 15.43 -41.63 -12.09
C GLU A 511 14.62 -42.89 -12.44
N GLU A 512 13.29 -42.78 -12.45
CA GLU A 512 12.34 -43.83 -12.86
C GLU A 512 12.71 -44.46 -14.23
N LYS A 513 12.89 -43.62 -15.26
CA LYS A 513 13.22 -44.06 -16.63
C LYS A 513 14.61 -44.69 -16.75
N ILE A 514 15.56 -44.23 -15.95
CA ILE A 514 16.91 -44.82 -15.94
C ILE A 514 16.84 -46.20 -15.28
N LEU A 515 16.05 -46.36 -14.21
CA LEU A 515 15.80 -47.65 -13.56
C LEU A 515 15.07 -48.65 -14.48
N GLU A 516 14.04 -48.21 -15.23
CA GLU A 516 13.39 -49.03 -16.28
C GLU A 516 14.39 -49.52 -17.34
N HIS A 517 15.33 -48.66 -17.75
CA HIS A 517 16.36 -49.00 -18.71
C HIS A 517 17.40 -49.98 -18.12
N ILE A 518 17.84 -49.78 -16.88
CA ILE A 518 18.72 -50.71 -16.16
C ILE A 518 18.05 -52.08 -16.03
N GLN A 519 16.77 -52.15 -15.68
CA GLN A 519 16.01 -53.40 -15.60
C GLN A 519 15.95 -54.10 -16.97
N THR A 520 15.74 -53.34 -18.04
CA THR A 520 15.74 -53.86 -19.42
C THR A 520 17.10 -54.45 -19.82
N LEU A 521 18.20 -53.76 -19.53
CA LEU A 521 19.57 -54.24 -19.80
C LEU A 521 19.91 -55.49 -18.96
N ARG A 522 19.53 -55.51 -17.67
CA ARG A 522 19.70 -56.69 -16.80
C ARG A 522 18.94 -57.91 -17.33
N GLN A 523 17.72 -57.72 -17.85
CA GLN A 523 16.94 -58.78 -18.49
C GLN A 523 17.59 -59.28 -19.80
N GLN A 524 18.15 -58.38 -20.61
CA GLN A 524 18.92 -58.75 -21.80
C GLN A 524 20.16 -59.57 -21.44
N ASN A 525 20.91 -59.18 -20.40
CA ASN A 525 22.06 -59.97 -19.92
C ASN A 525 21.66 -61.32 -19.35
N SER A 526 20.51 -61.45 -18.70
CA SER A 526 19.98 -62.76 -18.31
C SER A 526 19.69 -63.65 -19.53
N SER A 527 19.09 -63.09 -20.58
CA SER A 527 18.82 -63.81 -21.83
C SER A 527 20.11 -64.22 -22.56
N ALA A 528 21.11 -63.33 -22.59
CA ALA A 528 22.42 -63.60 -23.19
C ALA A 528 23.19 -64.68 -22.44
N ARG A 529 23.15 -64.69 -21.10
CA ARG A 529 23.74 -65.76 -20.26
C ARG A 529 23.13 -67.12 -20.52
N ASN A 530 21.80 -67.20 -20.71
CA ASN A 530 21.13 -68.44 -21.08
C ASN A 530 21.58 -68.93 -22.47
N SER A 531 21.63 -68.04 -23.46
CA SER A 531 22.14 -68.36 -24.81
C SER A 531 23.60 -68.81 -24.79
N LEU A 532 24.45 -68.17 -23.97
CA LEU A 532 25.85 -68.54 -23.78
C LEU A 532 26.01 -69.93 -23.14
N GLN A 533 25.12 -70.31 -22.23
CA GLN A 533 25.07 -71.65 -21.63
C GLN A 533 24.67 -72.71 -22.68
N GLU A 534 23.66 -72.43 -23.52
CA GLU A 534 23.26 -73.33 -24.61
C GLU A 534 24.37 -73.50 -25.65
N LEU A 535 24.98 -72.41 -26.13
CA LEU A 535 26.12 -72.46 -27.04
C LEU A 535 27.33 -73.20 -26.44
N SER A 536 27.58 -73.03 -25.14
CA SER A 536 28.64 -73.77 -24.45
C SER A 536 28.38 -75.28 -24.39
N ALA A 537 27.12 -75.68 -24.22
CA ALA A 537 26.69 -77.08 -24.22
C ALA A 537 26.76 -77.71 -25.62
N THR A 538 26.33 -77.01 -26.67
CA THR A 538 26.46 -77.50 -28.05
C THR A 538 27.92 -77.58 -28.48
N ARG A 539 28.77 -76.60 -28.12
CA ARG A 539 30.22 -76.66 -28.32
C ARG A 539 30.84 -77.89 -27.67
N ALA A 540 30.47 -78.19 -26.42
CA ALA A 540 30.96 -79.38 -25.72
C ALA A 540 30.54 -80.70 -26.41
N GLY A 541 29.31 -80.78 -26.93
CA GLY A 541 28.84 -81.91 -27.73
C GLY A 541 29.63 -82.09 -29.04
N VAL A 542 29.81 -81.02 -29.81
CA VAL A 542 30.62 -81.02 -31.05
C VAL A 542 32.08 -81.39 -30.77
N GLN A 543 32.64 -80.92 -29.65
CA GLN A 543 33.99 -81.26 -29.21
C GLN A 543 34.11 -82.74 -28.83
N GLN A 544 33.11 -83.32 -28.15
CA GLN A 544 33.02 -84.75 -27.87
C GLN A 544 32.95 -85.58 -29.16
N ASP A 545 32.07 -85.21 -30.10
CA ASP A 545 31.96 -85.85 -31.41
C ASP A 545 33.31 -85.82 -32.16
N LEU A 546 34.00 -84.68 -32.18
CA LEU A 546 35.33 -84.55 -32.75
C LEU A 546 36.35 -85.49 -32.11
N THR A 547 36.30 -85.75 -30.80
CA THR A 547 37.17 -86.77 -30.18
C THR A 547 36.82 -88.18 -30.64
N SER A 548 35.54 -88.53 -30.77
CA SER A 548 35.09 -89.84 -31.25
C SER A 548 35.52 -90.10 -32.70
N LEU A 549 35.38 -89.09 -33.58
CA LEU A 549 35.83 -89.13 -34.96
C LEU A 549 37.34 -89.30 -35.05
N LYS A 550 38.12 -88.55 -34.27
CA LYS A 550 39.59 -88.68 -34.18
C LYS A 550 40.00 -90.08 -33.70
N GLN A 551 39.30 -90.67 -32.72
CA GLN A 551 39.54 -92.03 -32.26
C GLN A 551 39.23 -93.08 -33.34
N ARG A 552 38.08 -92.99 -34.03
CA ARG A 552 37.70 -93.92 -35.10
C ARG A 552 38.66 -93.85 -36.30
N ILE A 553 39.07 -92.64 -36.71
CA ILE A 553 40.10 -92.46 -37.74
C ILE A 553 41.43 -93.09 -37.28
N SER A 554 41.88 -92.84 -36.04
CA SER A 554 43.11 -93.45 -35.50
C SER A 554 43.07 -95.00 -35.45
N PHE A 555 41.89 -95.59 -35.26
CA PHE A 555 41.70 -97.05 -35.37
C PHE A 555 41.88 -97.53 -36.82
N ILE A 556 41.24 -96.87 -37.80
CA ILE A 556 41.35 -97.24 -39.22
C ILE A 556 42.79 -97.06 -39.72
N ASP A 557 43.47 -95.97 -39.30
CA ASP A 557 44.86 -95.67 -39.66
C ASP A 557 45.85 -96.75 -39.18
N LYS A 558 45.51 -97.48 -38.11
CA LYS A 558 46.27 -98.64 -37.62
C LYS A 558 45.88 -99.93 -38.35
N ARG A 559 44.58 -100.18 -38.54
CA ARG A 559 44.06 -101.42 -39.14
C ARG A 559 44.31 -101.51 -40.66
N GLY A 560 44.38 -100.39 -41.37
CA GLY A 560 44.65 -100.36 -42.82
C GLY A 560 46.00 -101.00 -43.20
N PRO A 561 47.13 -100.60 -42.60
CA PRO A 561 48.43 -101.25 -42.79
C PRO A 561 48.45 -102.73 -42.43
N GLU A 562 47.73 -103.16 -41.38
CA GLU A 562 47.60 -104.56 -41.00
C GLU A 562 46.89 -105.38 -42.08
N LEU A 563 45.72 -104.92 -42.55
CA LEU A 563 44.98 -105.56 -43.66
C LEU A 563 45.81 -105.60 -44.95
N GLU A 564 46.60 -104.56 -45.23
CA GLU A 564 47.50 -104.54 -46.38
C GLU A 564 48.64 -105.58 -46.26
N ALA A 565 49.10 -105.87 -45.04
CA ALA A 565 50.06 -106.94 -44.77
C ALA A 565 49.41 -108.33 -44.84
N GLU A 566 48.24 -108.53 -44.20
CA GLU A 566 47.44 -109.76 -44.27
C GLU A 566 47.10 -110.14 -45.72
N LYS A 567 46.69 -109.15 -46.54
CA LYS A 567 46.47 -109.32 -47.98
C LYS A 567 47.71 -109.84 -48.72
N LYS A 568 48.89 -109.28 -48.42
CA LYS A 568 50.17 -109.70 -49.02
C LYS A 568 50.53 -111.13 -48.61
N VAL A 569 50.31 -111.51 -47.35
CA VAL A 569 50.52 -112.88 -46.87
C VAL A 569 49.55 -113.86 -47.55
N ALA A 570 48.25 -113.53 -47.61
CA ALA A 570 47.24 -114.36 -48.28
C ALA A 570 47.55 -114.53 -49.78
N ALA A 571 47.99 -113.47 -50.47
CA ALA A 571 48.40 -113.53 -51.87
C ALA A 571 49.68 -114.35 -52.08
N ALA A 572 50.69 -114.22 -51.21
CA ALA A 572 51.91 -115.04 -51.24
C ALA A 572 51.61 -116.53 -51.01
N ALA A 573 50.66 -116.84 -50.12
CA ALA A 573 50.10 -118.19 -49.92
C ALA A 573 49.18 -118.67 -51.07
N ARG A 574 49.05 -117.89 -52.16
CA ARG A 574 48.18 -118.14 -53.34
C ARG A 574 46.68 -118.26 -53.01
N ASN A 575 46.24 -117.81 -51.84
CA ASN A 575 44.82 -117.74 -51.48
C ASN A 575 44.20 -116.43 -52.01
N PHE A 576 44.04 -116.35 -53.33
CA PHE A 576 43.54 -115.16 -54.01
C PHE A 576 42.11 -114.77 -53.63
N LYS A 577 41.27 -115.71 -53.17
CA LYS A 577 39.93 -115.40 -52.66
C LYS A 577 39.99 -114.60 -51.37
N GLU A 578 40.82 -115.02 -50.42
CA GLU A 578 40.98 -114.32 -49.15
C GLU A 578 41.72 -112.99 -49.33
N ALA A 579 42.75 -112.94 -50.17
CA ALA A 579 43.39 -111.69 -50.54
C ALA A 579 42.40 -110.70 -51.21
N GLY A 580 41.45 -111.19 -52.02
CA GLY A 580 40.37 -110.38 -52.59
C GLY A 580 39.38 -109.87 -51.54
N ARG A 581 39.02 -110.72 -50.55
CA ARG A 581 38.16 -110.35 -49.41
C ARG A 581 38.81 -109.25 -48.56
N ILE A 582 40.07 -109.42 -48.18
CA ILE A 582 40.85 -108.45 -47.39
C ILE A 582 41.05 -107.14 -48.17
N ALA A 583 41.25 -107.21 -49.50
CA ALA A 583 41.33 -106.01 -50.34
C ALA A 583 40.00 -105.22 -50.38
N ALA A 584 38.86 -105.90 -50.39
CA ALA A 584 37.54 -105.27 -50.31
C ALA A 584 37.29 -104.65 -48.92
N GLU A 585 37.68 -105.34 -47.84
CA GLU A 585 37.62 -104.83 -46.46
C GLU A 585 38.48 -103.57 -46.28
N ALA A 586 39.73 -103.60 -46.73
CA ALA A 586 40.64 -102.44 -46.69
C ALA A 586 40.09 -101.25 -47.51
N LYS A 587 39.50 -101.51 -48.69
CA LYS A 587 38.86 -100.44 -49.49
C LYS A 587 37.61 -99.88 -48.80
N ALA A 588 36.80 -100.72 -48.16
CA ALA A 588 35.63 -100.27 -47.42
C ALA A 588 36.00 -99.39 -46.22
N LEU A 589 37.02 -99.78 -45.44
CA LEU A 589 37.53 -98.95 -44.34
C LEU A 589 38.17 -97.65 -44.83
N ASN A 590 38.81 -97.62 -46.01
CA ASN A 590 39.32 -96.37 -46.57
C ASN A 590 38.19 -95.42 -47.00
N LEU A 591 37.11 -95.93 -47.59
CA LEU A 591 35.92 -95.11 -47.89
C LEU A 591 35.22 -94.63 -46.61
N GLU A 592 35.20 -95.44 -45.55
CA GLU A 592 34.75 -95.00 -44.21
C GLU A 592 35.65 -93.86 -43.68
N ARG A 593 36.97 -94.01 -43.78
CA ARG A 593 37.96 -92.99 -43.38
C ARG A 593 37.74 -91.66 -44.10
N GLU A 594 37.56 -91.68 -45.42
CA GLU A 594 37.28 -90.50 -46.23
C GLU A 594 35.98 -89.81 -45.77
N SER A 595 34.89 -90.58 -45.56
CA SER A 595 33.63 -90.04 -45.02
C SER A 595 33.75 -89.52 -43.59
N LEU A 596 34.64 -90.09 -42.75
CA LEU A 596 34.91 -89.61 -41.39
C LEU A 596 35.77 -88.34 -41.37
N LEU A 597 36.68 -88.17 -42.35
CA LEU A 597 37.44 -86.94 -42.54
C LEU A 597 36.52 -85.78 -42.95
N ASP A 598 35.62 -86.00 -43.93
CA ASP A 598 34.58 -85.02 -44.31
C ASP A 598 33.70 -84.60 -43.13
N LYS A 599 33.34 -85.54 -42.24
CA LYS A 599 32.56 -85.26 -41.02
C LYS A 599 33.38 -84.50 -39.98
N ARG A 600 34.65 -84.88 -39.78
CA ARG A 600 35.58 -84.20 -38.88
C ARG A 600 35.73 -82.74 -39.30
N ASP A 601 35.94 -82.47 -40.58
CA ASP A 601 36.25 -81.12 -41.05
C ASP A 601 35.02 -80.20 -40.98
N LYS A 602 33.82 -80.73 -41.27
CA LYS A 602 32.55 -80.02 -41.01
C LYS A 602 32.35 -79.72 -39.52
N ALA A 603 32.66 -80.67 -38.64
CA ALA A 603 32.58 -80.48 -37.19
C ALA A 603 33.64 -79.51 -36.65
N ILE A 604 34.82 -79.41 -37.29
CA ILE A 604 35.82 -78.36 -36.98
C ILE A 604 35.25 -76.99 -37.37
N THR A 605 34.76 -76.81 -38.60
CA THR A 605 34.19 -75.50 -39.02
C THR A 605 32.97 -75.09 -38.19
N HIS A 606 32.17 -76.05 -37.71
CA HIS A 606 31.05 -75.78 -36.80
C HIS A 606 31.54 -75.39 -35.40
N LEU A 607 32.62 -76.00 -34.89
CA LEU A 607 33.25 -75.61 -33.63
C LEU A 607 33.81 -74.18 -33.73
N GLU A 608 34.49 -73.85 -34.83
CA GLU A 608 35.04 -72.50 -35.09
C GLU A 608 33.94 -71.43 -35.15
N MET A 609 32.77 -71.74 -35.72
CA MET A 609 31.59 -70.87 -35.68
C MET A 609 31.05 -70.69 -34.26
N LEU A 610 30.82 -71.79 -33.53
CA LEU A 610 30.31 -71.72 -32.14
C LEU A 610 31.27 -70.98 -31.21
N GLU A 611 32.59 -71.11 -31.38
CA GLU A 611 33.58 -70.36 -30.60
C GLU A 611 33.58 -68.86 -30.92
N ALA A 612 33.27 -68.47 -32.17
CA ALA A 612 33.07 -67.07 -32.54
C ALA A 612 31.75 -66.49 -31.98
N GLU A 613 30.64 -67.23 -32.06
CA GLU A 613 29.33 -66.84 -31.51
C GLU A 613 29.36 -66.73 -29.98
N ILE A 614 30.06 -67.64 -29.29
CA ILE A 614 30.33 -67.57 -27.85
C ILE A 614 31.11 -66.29 -27.50
N LYS A 615 32.14 -65.94 -28.27
CA LYS A 615 32.93 -64.72 -28.03
C LYS A 615 32.09 -63.47 -28.23
N ASP A 616 31.38 -63.36 -29.35
CA ASP A 616 30.47 -62.25 -29.66
C ASP A 616 29.38 -62.07 -28.60
N THR A 617 28.87 -63.16 -28.03
CA THR A 617 27.91 -63.12 -26.91
C THR A 617 28.55 -62.60 -25.61
N ILE A 618 29.79 -63.01 -25.30
CA ILE A 618 30.53 -62.54 -24.12
C ILE A 618 30.90 -61.06 -24.25
N ASP A 619 31.41 -60.64 -25.41
CA ASP A 619 31.80 -59.25 -25.69
C ASP A 619 30.58 -58.32 -25.48
N LYS A 620 29.41 -58.68 -26.04
CA LYS A 620 28.14 -57.92 -25.87
C LYS A 620 27.63 -57.89 -24.43
N MET A 621 27.80 -58.98 -23.67
CA MET A 621 27.46 -58.98 -22.25
C MET A 621 28.32 -58.01 -21.46
N GLN A 622 29.61 -57.90 -21.79
CA GLN A 622 30.53 -56.95 -21.14
C GLN A 622 30.19 -55.50 -21.47
N GLU A 623 29.97 -55.18 -22.75
CA GLU A 623 29.49 -53.84 -23.17
C GLU A 623 28.19 -53.43 -22.45
N SER A 624 27.27 -54.38 -22.27
CA SER A 624 26.01 -54.17 -21.55
C SER A 624 26.21 -54.01 -20.03
N GLU A 625 27.14 -54.75 -19.42
CA GLU A 625 27.50 -54.59 -17.99
C GLU A 625 28.16 -53.23 -17.72
N GLU A 626 29.03 -52.75 -18.60
CA GLU A 626 29.59 -51.39 -18.54
C GLU A 626 28.49 -50.31 -18.68
N LEU A 627 27.55 -50.49 -19.61
CA LEU A 627 26.40 -49.59 -19.79
C LEU A 627 25.47 -49.57 -18.57
N ILE A 628 25.22 -50.72 -17.94
CA ILE A 628 24.45 -50.81 -16.68
C ILE A 628 25.13 -49.97 -15.59
N ILE A 629 26.44 -50.11 -15.38
CA ILE A 629 27.20 -49.34 -14.38
C ILE A 629 27.11 -47.83 -14.66
N CYS A 630 27.19 -47.42 -15.93
CA CYS A 630 27.05 -46.01 -16.32
C CYS A 630 25.64 -45.47 -16.00
N LYS A 631 24.59 -46.26 -16.27
CA LYS A 631 23.21 -45.87 -15.96
C LYS A 631 22.91 -45.91 -14.46
N GLU A 632 23.51 -46.80 -13.69
CA GLU A 632 23.41 -46.81 -12.24
C GLU A 632 24.02 -45.53 -11.62
N LYS A 633 25.13 -45.02 -12.17
CA LYS A 633 25.65 -43.69 -11.79
C LYS A 633 24.70 -42.54 -12.18
N GLU A 634 24.15 -42.54 -13.38
CA GLU A 634 23.16 -41.51 -13.79
C GLU A 634 21.91 -41.50 -12.89
N ALA A 635 21.40 -42.68 -12.50
CA ALA A 635 20.29 -42.81 -11.56
C ALA A 635 20.68 -42.30 -10.16
N ALA A 636 21.88 -42.64 -9.67
CA ALA A 636 22.38 -42.17 -8.38
C ALA A 636 22.52 -40.64 -8.32
N ILE A 637 23.01 -39.98 -9.40
CA ILE A 637 23.08 -38.51 -9.48
C ILE A 637 21.68 -37.90 -9.36
N ALA A 638 20.69 -38.41 -10.11
CA ALA A 638 19.31 -37.92 -10.06
C ALA A 638 18.67 -38.13 -8.68
N ALA A 639 18.90 -39.30 -8.07
CA ALA A 639 18.44 -39.62 -6.72
C ALA A 639 19.07 -38.72 -5.65
N CYS A 640 20.38 -38.48 -5.70
CA CYS A 640 21.09 -37.57 -4.80
C CYS A 640 20.54 -36.13 -4.88
N GLN A 641 20.37 -35.60 -6.09
CA GLN A 641 19.80 -34.26 -6.30
C GLN A 641 18.35 -34.18 -5.75
N ARG A 642 17.53 -35.21 -6.02
CA ARG A 642 16.15 -35.30 -5.50
C ARG A 642 16.09 -35.42 -3.97
N LEU A 643 16.99 -36.21 -3.36
CA LEU A 643 17.05 -36.39 -1.91
C LEU A 643 17.48 -35.10 -1.19
N ARG A 644 18.43 -34.34 -1.75
CA ARG A 644 18.78 -33.00 -1.23
C ARG A 644 17.61 -32.01 -1.32
N LEU A 645 16.81 -32.05 -2.39
CA LEU A 645 15.56 -31.27 -2.47
C LEU A 645 14.54 -31.69 -1.41
N VAL A 646 14.43 -32.99 -1.10
CA VAL A 646 13.56 -33.50 -0.01
C VAL A 646 14.08 -33.03 1.36
N ALA A 647 15.39 -33.08 1.60
CA ALA A 647 15.99 -32.59 2.84
C ALA A 647 15.79 -31.08 3.03
N ALA A 648 16.00 -30.28 1.98
CA ALA A 648 15.80 -28.83 1.99
C ALA A 648 14.32 -28.46 2.24
N ALA A 649 13.38 -29.17 1.60
CA ALA A 649 11.95 -29.00 1.86
C ALA A 649 11.59 -29.35 3.31
N ALA A 650 12.05 -30.49 3.83
CA ALA A 650 11.83 -30.90 5.22
C ALA A 650 12.42 -29.89 6.23
N MET A 651 13.58 -29.29 5.94
CA MET A 651 14.16 -28.22 6.76
C MET A 651 13.36 -26.91 6.73
N ALA A 652 12.74 -26.57 5.59
CA ALA A 652 11.85 -25.42 5.48
C ALA A 652 10.53 -25.62 6.24
N GLU A 653 9.96 -26.83 6.18
CA GLU A 653 8.77 -27.19 6.97
C GLU A 653 9.10 -27.31 8.48
N ARG A 654 10.28 -27.83 8.84
CA ARG A 654 10.79 -27.79 10.22
C ARG A 654 10.85 -26.36 10.76
N SER A 655 11.36 -25.44 9.94
CA SER A 655 11.43 -24.02 10.30
C SER A 655 10.03 -23.43 10.51
N ALA A 656 9.04 -23.84 9.70
CA ALA A 656 7.64 -23.50 9.90
C ALA A 656 7.07 -24.06 11.21
N ALA A 657 7.29 -25.35 11.47
CA ALA A 657 6.83 -26.01 12.69
C ALA A 657 7.40 -25.31 13.95
N LEU A 658 8.69 -24.97 13.96
CA LEU A 658 9.34 -24.30 15.09
C LEU A 658 8.83 -22.86 15.32
N GLU A 659 8.70 -22.03 14.28
CA GLU A 659 8.17 -20.65 14.42
C GLU A 659 6.67 -20.66 14.81
N LEU A 660 5.94 -21.74 14.50
CA LEU A 660 4.55 -21.99 14.93
C LEU A 660 4.44 -22.72 16.29
N GLY A 661 5.56 -23.04 16.95
CA GLY A 661 5.60 -23.67 18.28
C GLY A 661 5.45 -25.20 18.33
N ASP A 662 5.40 -25.87 17.19
CA ASP A 662 5.20 -27.31 17.02
C ASP A 662 6.55 -28.08 17.06
N ILE A 663 7.17 -28.11 18.24
CA ILE A 663 8.50 -28.69 18.47
C ILE A 663 8.54 -30.19 18.14
N GLU A 664 7.44 -30.92 18.35
CA GLU A 664 7.34 -32.35 18.05
C GLU A 664 7.48 -32.60 16.54
N GLU A 665 6.71 -31.90 15.70
CA GLU A 665 6.83 -32.03 14.24
C GLU A 665 8.16 -31.47 13.73
N GLY A 666 8.67 -30.38 14.34
CA GLY A 666 9.99 -29.84 14.01
C GLY A 666 11.15 -30.81 14.26
N ASN A 667 11.03 -31.70 15.26
CA ASN A 667 12.00 -32.78 15.50
C ASN A 667 11.82 -33.94 14.52
N ILE A 668 10.59 -34.32 14.17
CA ILE A 668 10.34 -35.39 13.19
C ILE A 668 10.82 -34.95 11.79
N LEU A 669 10.54 -33.71 11.40
CA LEU A 669 11.01 -33.13 10.12
C LEU A 669 12.53 -32.95 10.08
N LEU A 670 13.19 -32.75 11.22
CA LEU A 670 14.66 -32.83 11.30
C LEU A 670 15.14 -34.24 10.95
N GLN A 671 14.55 -35.27 11.58
CA GLN A 671 14.90 -36.67 11.31
C GLN A 671 14.60 -37.07 9.85
N GLU A 672 13.50 -36.60 9.25
CA GLU A 672 13.22 -36.80 7.82
C GLU A 672 14.30 -36.15 6.93
N ALA A 673 14.74 -34.91 7.25
CA ALA A 673 15.79 -34.23 6.53
C ALA A 673 17.17 -34.92 6.65
N GLU A 674 17.58 -35.25 7.88
CA GLU A 674 18.82 -35.97 8.18
C GLU A 674 18.84 -37.35 7.52
N THR A 675 17.70 -38.05 7.48
CA THR A 675 17.56 -39.35 6.79
C THR A 675 17.69 -39.20 5.27
N ALA A 676 17.13 -38.15 4.68
CA ALA A 676 17.22 -37.89 3.24
C ALA A 676 18.65 -37.50 2.82
N ASP A 677 19.32 -36.62 3.58
CA ASP A 677 20.68 -36.18 3.26
C ASP A 677 21.75 -37.24 3.61
N SER A 678 21.51 -38.07 4.62
CA SER A 678 22.32 -39.28 4.87
C SER A 678 22.24 -40.25 3.69
N LYS A 679 21.04 -40.53 3.17
CA LYS A 679 20.87 -41.38 1.97
C LYS A 679 21.51 -40.78 0.72
N ALA A 680 21.42 -39.46 0.53
CA ALA A 680 22.15 -38.78 -0.54
C ALA A 680 23.67 -38.93 -0.38
N SER A 681 24.18 -38.79 0.85
CA SER A 681 25.59 -38.96 1.18
C SER A 681 26.09 -40.41 1.05
N GLU A 682 25.24 -41.39 1.31
CA GLU A 682 25.52 -42.82 1.09
C GLU A 682 25.59 -43.15 -0.40
N LEU A 683 24.60 -42.71 -1.19
CA LEU A 683 24.60 -42.87 -2.64
C LEU A 683 25.80 -42.17 -3.31
N GLN A 684 26.15 -40.96 -2.85
CA GLN A 684 27.32 -40.24 -3.37
C GLN A 684 28.62 -41.02 -3.14
N LYS A 685 28.76 -41.68 -1.98
CA LYS A 685 29.92 -42.53 -1.63
C LYS A 685 29.89 -43.89 -2.34
N ALA A 686 28.72 -44.47 -2.56
CA ALA A 686 28.58 -45.78 -3.21
C ALA A 686 28.92 -45.76 -4.70
N HIS A 687 28.83 -44.59 -5.34
CA HIS A 687 29.05 -44.41 -6.77
C HIS A 687 30.23 -43.48 -7.13
N ASP A 688 31.05 -43.07 -6.15
CA ASP A 688 32.19 -42.14 -6.31
C ASP A 688 31.81 -40.86 -7.11
N LEU A 689 30.75 -40.17 -6.69
CA LEU A 689 30.23 -38.99 -7.40
C LEU A 689 30.87 -37.68 -6.89
N GLU A 690 31.40 -36.87 -7.80
CA GLU A 690 32.09 -35.62 -7.43
C GLU A 690 31.10 -34.53 -7.01
N THR A 691 31.47 -33.72 -6.01
CA THR A 691 30.58 -32.68 -5.45
C THR A 691 30.13 -31.65 -6.49
N GLU A 692 30.90 -31.42 -7.56
CA GLU A 692 30.54 -30.50 -8.65
C GLU A 692 29.47 -31.05 -9.62
N GLU A 693 29.26 -32.38 -9.70
CA GLU A 693 28.20 -32.98 -10.55
C GLU A 693 26.77 -32.69 -10.05
N HIS A 694 26.64 -32.12 -8.85
CA HIS A 694 25.37 -31.94 -8.16
C HIS A 694 24.58 -30.71 -8.58
N GLY A 695 25.09 -29.94 -9.55
CA GLY A 695 24.45 -28.73 -10.07
C GLY A 695 24.65 -27.50 -9.19
N LYS A 696 23.99 -26.40 -9.58
CA LYS A 696 24.05 -25.13 -8.84
C LYS A 696 23.32 -25.30 -7.49
N PRO A 697 23.85 -24.78 -6.36
CA PRO A 697 23.11 -24.78 -5.10
C PRO A 697 21.75 -24.10 -5.29
N PHE A 698 20.70 -24.74 -4.76
CA PHE A 698 19.32 -24.27 -4.90
C PHE A 698 19.09 -22.97 -4.12
N ASP A 699 18.17 -22.15 -4.62
CA ASP A 699 17.71 -20.93 -3.93
C ASP A 699 17.10 -21.28 -2.55
N PRO A 700 17.18 -20.38 -1.55
CA PRO A 700 16.79 -20.71 -0.18
C PRO A 700 15.30 -21.05 -0.03
N PHE A 701 15.02 -22.16 0.66
CA PHE A 701 13.67 -22.70 0.84
C PHE A 701 12.97 -22.07 2.04
N ILE A 702 11.75 -21.58 1.83
CA ILE A 702 10.82 -21.16 2.89
C ILE A 702 9.47 -21.86 2.66
N SER A 703 8.88 -22.41 3.72
CA SER A 703 7.57 -23.06 3.66
C SER A 703 6.45 -22.06 3.33
N ILE A 704 5.45 -22.51 2.58
CA ILE A 704 4.19 -21.77 2.35
C ILE A 704 3.52 -21.40 3.68
N ALA A 705 3.63 -22.24 4.72
CA ALA A 705 3.07 -21.97 6.04
C ALA A 705 3.72 -20.74 6.72
N LEU A 706 5.01 -20.47 6.46
CA LEU A 706 5.66 -19.24 6.93
C LEU A 706 5.26 -18.03 6.09
N ILE A 707 5.22 -18.16 4.77
CA ILE A 707 4.93 -17.07 3.83
C ILE A 707 3.49 -16.53 4.00
N THR A 708 2.54 -17.41 4.33
CA THR A 708 1.14 -17.06 4.57
C THR A 708 0.89 -16.39 5.93
N ASN A 709 1.62 -16.83 6.99
CA ASN A 709 1.38 -16.39 8.37
C ASN A 709 2.30 -15.26 8.88
N LEU A 710 3.53 -15.11 8.36
CA LEU A 710 4.46 -14.09 8.83
C LEU A 710 4.21 -12.70 8.20
N SER A 711 4.64 -11.67 8.93
CA SER A 711 4.68 -10.30 8.41
C SER A 711 5.82 -10.10 7.40
N GLY A 712 5.66 -9.16 6.48
CA GLY A 712 6.66 -8.85 5.45
C GLY A 712 8.05 -8.49 5.98
N GLN A 713 8.12 -7.87 7.17
CA GLN A 713 9.38 -7.60 7.83
C GLN A 713 10.10 -8.90 8.23
N ARG A 714 9.41 -9.85 8.86
CA ARG A 714 9.99 -11.14 9.28
C ARG A 714 10.41 -11.99 8.07
N LEU A 715 9.65 -11.94 6.98
CA LEU A 715 10.03 -12.59 5.71
C LEU A 715 11.29 -11.97 5.08
N SER A 716 11.44 -10.65 5.14
CA SER A 716 12.63 -9.93 4.67
C SER A 716 13.86 -10.17 5.55
N GLU A 717 13.68 -10.23 6.87
CA GLU A 717 14.70 -10.67 7.84
C GLU A 717 15.20 -12.09 7.49
N MET A 718 14.29 -13.02 7.17
CA MET A 718 14.63 -14.39 6.79
C MET A 718 15.47 -14.45 5.50
N ILE A 719 15.04 -13.79 4.41
CA ILE A 719 15.85 -13.70 3.18
C ILE A 719 17.23 -13.13 3.45
N SER A 720 17.32 -12.08 4.29
CA SER A 720 18.59 -11.46 4.65
C SER A 720 19.52 -12.45 5.34
N SER A 721 18.99 -13.29 6.25
CA SER A 721 19.77 -14.36 6.90
C SER A 721 20.20 -15.47 5.94
N PHE A 722 19.34 -15.90 5.02
CA PHE A 722 19.68 -16.90 4.01
C PHE A 722 20.74 -16.42 3.01
N ASN A 723 20.64 -15.16 2.56
CA ASN A 723 21.64 -14.56 1.67
C ASN A 723 22.99 -14.39 2.38
N LEU A 724 23.00 -14.15 3.70
CA LEU A 724 24.22 -14.11 4.51
C LEU A 724 24.86 -15.50 4.63
N LEU A 725 24.05 -16.54 4.88
CA LEU A 725 24.48 -17.95 4.90
C LEU A 725 24.93 -18.49 3.53
N LEU A 726 24.51 -17.87 2.42
CA LEU A 726 25.00 -18.16 1.07
C LEU A 726 26.31 -17.43 0.72
N LEU A 727 26.67 -16.39 1.49
CA LEU A 727 27.96 -15.69 1.41
C LEU A 727 29.00 -16.31 2.35
N GLU A 728 28.58 -16.75 3.54
CA GLU A 728 29.39 -17.55 4.47
C GLU A 728 29.31 -19.04 4.09
N GLY A 729 30.05 -19.43 3.05
CA GLY A 729 30.13 -20.81 2.57
C GLY A 729 30.45 -21.84 3.68
N PRO A 730 30.01 -23.10 3.52
CA PRO A 730 29.81 -24.02 4.64
C PRO A 730 31.11 -24.44 5.35
N ASN A 731 31.38 -23.78 6.48
CA ASN A 731 32.40 -24.18 7.45
C ASN A 731 31.92 -25.39 8.27
N TYR A 732 31.84 -26.56 7.64
CA TYR A 732 31.72 -27.83 8.36
C TYR A 732 33.04 -28.15 9.08
N SER A 733 32.95 -28.68 10.30
CA SER A 733 34.04 -29.20 11.13
C SER A 733 33.62 -30.54 11.75
#